data_AF-A0AA37W7L2-F1
#
_entry.id   AF-A0AA37W7L2-F1
#
_cell.length_a   1.000
_cell.length_b   1.000
_cell.length_c   1.000
_cell.angle_alpha   90.00
_cell.angle_beta   90.00
_cell.angle_gamma   90.00
#
_symmetry.space_group_name_H-M   'P 1'
#
loop_
_entity.id
_entity.type
_entity.pdbx_description
1 polymer ?
#
loop_
_entity_poly.entity_id
_entity_poly.type
_entity_poly.pdbx_seq_one_letter_code
_entity_poly.pdbx_strand_id
1 'polypeptide(L)'
;MDTWTGNAMKQLRARLFSKVKQHPIVTTLITLYVLYLVSAGLIMPYVLKTKLPQWMAPFPELQASVKDVRFNPFLLRLTIEGIQIDELKEQQAIKLAGLGQVSVNLQLSSVIHQALVLSELNITDPYSRITKNAQQHFIWDAWIAASAAESNEDQPANEANETQPFPVLIESLSINKAVVDFEDFSRATPFRKHIGPMDLALNHLSTLPNDEGNYQLSIALPQDQRTAEFKWQGRIGLHPFFSEGTLELNQLAVRTLWEYIQDDVFYEPLDGYLAVGFDYQLLTKEQVDLVLNNGWVKLSDLSIAGKGETDAVLKLASQQVQGLFFDLQEKQVQIDQTKTSGLTVSAERLSDGQIKLAKLFAQRPVQEKVKTKVKEETDNAQDWQVSVTDILLEQAAVTFEDHTTSPSAQLTLDQIAGHIQNLTLTEAPANFSLSLSSHRPSKPDYQSHLKLEGAFVIPEKAVDVQLDLKDFPVAMIQPYLTPITSLSINSLLFDINGKASFKREQLNFEGSTQFRDLQLTNQAQSQAVLAGQGIYFEDINFSQSQKSLSIGEILLDEMLYPISVLKRNESGTTTNFSQLMKTTEASETGDTPDSKASDTESNKTDSDTTAPKTADEDWLVNIGKVSIKNNKLQFSDRGLDEPVYFNIEQLNGVIDQLSSKNLSRADINLAGQINGYAPFMVKGQINPLSEQAYTNVDVSMTDIALSTFSPYSRHFLNYPLVQGKFSTDLKYKLNQSELVADNQLFIDQLQLGDYVESEAGLGLPLPLAVSLLQTNSGEIDINLPIQGNLNDPDFKYGQVVVSALVNIITKAITSPFQLIANLAGSDADLSALEFQTGTSELTADSQQKITQLVTALKQRQALKLSVMGQTDIADVTTLKSQSWRRYVDSQGITIDPQNPKYLALLAQQSGQPQPTGLKQVYDLEQVVIKQQTLAPELLASLAQERALKTRKLLIDAGLTEKRIFMKASALNQPSDSSPPNAVGIKLEIK
;
A
#
# COMPACT_ATOMS: atom_id res chain seq x y z
N MET A 1 110.01 -54.31 5.61
CA MET A 1 110.85 -54.57 6.80
C MET A 1 111.23 -53.23 7.40
N ASP A 2 110.67 -52.91 8.56
CA ASP A 2 111.30 -52.20 9.70
C ASP A 2 112.61 -51.43 9.40
N THR A 3 112.81 -50.14 9.65
CA THR A 3 112.22 -49.20 10.63
C THR A 3 112.35 -47.76 10.09
N TRP A 4 111.50 -47.41 9.12
CA TRP A 4 111.64 -46.20 8.29
C TRP A 4 110.70 -45.07 8.73
N THR A 5 110.85 -44.51 9.95
CA THR A 5 110.13 -43.26 10.37
C THR A 5 110.77 -42.50 11.55
N GLY A 6 111.97 -42.87 12.02
CA GLY A 6 112.58 -42.22 13.20
C GLY A 6 113.47 -41.00 12.92
N ASN A 7 114.12 -40.91 11.76
CA ASN A 7 115.23 -39.96 11.55
C ASN A 7 114.83 -38.70 10.75
N ALA A 8 113.80 -38.78 9.90
CA ALA A 8 113.29 -37.62 9.16
C ALA A 8 112.58 -36.59 10.08
N MET A 9 111.87 -37.07 11.12
CA MET A 9 111.17 -36.19 12.08
C MET A 9 112.13 -35.45 13.02
N LYS A 10 113.28 -36.04 13.39
CA LYS A 10 114.30 -35.36 14.23
C LYS A 10 115.06 -34.28 13.45
N GLN A 11 115.34 -34.48 12.15
CA GLN A 11 115.97 -33.45 11.32
C GLN A 11 115.01 -32.32 10.91
N LEU A 12 113.72 -32.60 10.73
CA LEU A 12 112.70 -31.56 10.53
C LEU A 12 112.56 -30.67 11.76
N ARG A 13 112.56 -31.25 12.98
CA ARG A 13 112.46 -30.53 14.25
C ARG A 13 113.66 -29.62 14.52
N ALA A 14 114.88 -30.01 14.13
CA ALA A 14 116.08 -29.20 14.31
C ALA A 14 116.21 -28.03 13.31
N ARG A 15 115.67 -28.17 12.08
CA ARG A 15 115.65 -27.08 11.07
C ARG A 15 114.47 -26.11 11.24
N LEU A 16 113.32 -26.57 11.71
CA LEU A 16 112.18 -25.70 12.00
C LEU A 16 112.41 -24.81 13.23
N PHE A 17 113.15 -25.27 14.25
CA PHE A 17 113.30 -24.52 15.52
C PHE A 17 114.59 -23.70 15.68
N SER A 18 115.60 -23.84 14.80
CA SER A 18 116.85 -23.04 14.90
C SER A 18 116.73 -21.63 14.31
N LYS A 19 115.80 -21.37 13.37
CA LYS A 19 115.49 -20.02 12.85
C LYS A 19 114.43 -19.25 13.66
N VAL A 20 113.70 -19.94 14.54
CA VAL A 20 112.62 -19.36 15.36
C VAL A 20 113.14 -18.43 16.47
N LYS A 21 114.45 -18.47 16.77
CA LYS A 21 115.11 -17.58 17.75
C LYS A 21 115.49 -16.19 17.21
N GLN A 22 115.35 -15.94 15.90
CA GLN A 22 115.74 -14.67 15.26
C GLN A 22 114.57 -13.73 14.91
N HIS A 23 113.32 -14.17 15.05
CA HIS A 23 112.13 -13.36 14.76
C HIS A 23 111.04 -13.54 15.83
N PRO A 24 111.20 -12.93 17.03
CA PRO A 24 110.24 -13.09 18.15
C PRO A 24 108.81 -12.70 17.76
N ILE A 25 108.66 -11.72 16.86
CA ILE A 25 107.35 -11.26 16.35
C ILE A 25 106.63 -12.39 15.59
N VAL A 26 107.34 -13.14 14.74
CA VAL A 26 106.73 -14.22 13.94
C VAL A 26 106.30 -15.37 14.83
N THR A 27 107.12 -15.74 15.82
CA THR A 27 106.77 -16.79 16.79
C THR A 27 105.60 -16.39 17.67
N THR A 28 105.52 -15.13 18.10
CA THR A 28 104.38 -14.61 18.86
C THR A 28 103.11 -14.58 18.01
N LEU A 29 103.18 -14.15 16.74
CA LEU A 29 102.04 -14.16 15.83
C LEU A 29 101.54 -15.58 15.53
N ILE A 30 102.43 -16.55 15.29
CA ILE A 30 102.06 -17.96 15.12
C ILE A 30 101.44 -18.50 16.41
N THR A 31 102.00 -18.17 17.58
CA THR A 31 101.46 -18.63 18.87
C THR A 31 100.08 -18.04 19.14
N LEU A 32 99.88 -16.74 18.91
CA LEU A 32 98.58 -16.07 19.01
C LEU A 32 97.58 -16.63 18.00
N TYR A 33 98.02 -16.95 16.78
CA TYR A 33 97.18 -17.55 15.75
C TYR A 33 96.77 -18.99 16.11
N VAL A 34 97.68 -19.81 16.64
CA VAL A 34 97.35 -21.16 17.15
C VAL A 34 96.44 -21.06 18.37
N LEU A 35 96.69 -20.12 19.29
CA LEU A 35 95.81 -19.86 20.44
C LEU A 35 94.41 -19.42 19.98
N TYR A 36 94.33 -18.58 18.95
CA TYR A 36 93.08 -18.21 18.28
C TYR A 36 92.38 -19.44 17.67
N LEU A 37 93.08 -20.27 16.90
CA LEU A 37 92.48 -21.46 16.28
C LEU A 37 91.97 -22.46 17.34
N VAL A 38 92.68 -22.65 18.45
CA VAL A 38 92.26 -23.52 19.56
C VAL A 38 91.09 -22.90 20.32
N SER A 39 91.16 -21.62 20.66
CA SER A 39 90.09 -20.93 21.39
C SER A 39 88.81 -20.81 20.57
N ALA A 40 88.91 -20.39 19.32
CA ALA A 40 87.77 -20.22 18.43
C ALA A 40 87.24 -21.57 17.88
N GLY A 41 88.11 -22.54 17.57
CA GLY A 41 87.72 -23.82 16.97
C GLY A 41 87.33 -24.94 17.96
N LEU A 42 87.85 -24.94 19.19
CA LEU A 42 87.57 -25.97 20.20
C LEU A 42 86.88 -25.42 21.45
N ILE A 43 87.40 -24.34 22.02
CA ILE A 43 86.86 -23.80 23.29
C ILE A 43 85.48 -23.17 23.06
N MET A 44 85.36 -22.27 22.08
CA MET A 44 84.10 -21.56 21.80
C MET A 44 82.93 -22.52 21.50
N PRO A 45 83.05 -23.52 20.59
CA PRO A 45 81.96 -24.47 20.35
C PRO A 45 81.60 -25.30 21.57
N TYR A 46 82.58 -25.73 22.38
CA TYR A 46 82.34 -26.47 23.62
C TYR A 46 81.61 -25.61 24.67
N VAL A 47 82.05 -24.36 24.85
CA VAL A 47 81.42 -23.41 25.77
C VAL A 47 79.99 -23.11 25.32
N LEU A 48 79.78 -22.79 24.04
CA LEU A 48 78.43 -22.55 23.51
C LEU A 48 77.55 -23.80 23.66
N LYS A 49 78.03 -25.00 23.36
CA LYS A 49 77.24 -26.23 23.53
C LYS A 49 76.82 -26.49 24.98
N THR A 50 77.61 -26.08 25.97
CA THR A 50 77.34 -26.32 27.39
C THR A 50 76.61 -25.18 28.09
N LYS A 51 76.87 -23.92 27.70
CA LYS A 51 76.33 -22.72 28.33
C LYS A 51 75.12 -22.14 27.62
N LEU A 52 75.01 -22.28 26.29
CA LEU A 52 73.88 -21.74 25.53
C LEU A 52 72.52 -22.29 26.02
N PRO A 53 72.35 -23.60 26.34
CA PRO A 53 71.11 -24.08 26.95
C PRO A 53 70.77 -23.38 28.27
N GLN A 54 71.77 -23.07 29.10
CA GLN A 54 71.56 -22.39 30.38
C GLN A 54 71.11 -20.94 30.17
N TRP A 55 71.59 -20.28 29.11
CA TRP A 55 71.18 -18.92 28.76
C TRP A 55 69.78 -18.86 28.14
N MET A 56 69.36 -19.90 27.40
CA MET A 56 68.05 -19.96 26.73
C MET A 56 66.90 -20.45 27.61
N ALA A 57 67.19 -20.92 28.83
CA ALA A 57 66.18 -21.36 29.79
C ALA A 57 66.49 -20.78 31.18
N PRO A 58 66.33 -19.46 31.38
CA PRO A 58 66.61 -18.82 32.67
C PRO A 58 65.60 -19.23 33.75
N PHE A 59 64.46 -19.80 33.37
CA PHE A 59 63.40 -20.26 34.29
C PHE A 59 63.48 -21.78 34.54
N PRO A 60 63.21 -22.26 35.77
CA PRO A 60 63.31 -23.68 36.13
C PRO A 60 62.37 -24.62 35.35
N GLU A 61 61.27 -24.08 34.82
CA GLU A 61 60.20 -24.81 34.13
C GLU A 61 60.52 -25.09 32.65
N LEU A 62 61.55 -24.43 32.11
CA LEU A 62 62.01 -24.56 30.73
C LEU A 62 63.26 -25.44 30.67
N GLN A 63 63.30 -26.36 29.70
CA GLN A 63 64.49 -27.11 29.36
C GLN A 63 64.92 -26.76 27.94
N ALA A 64 66.12 -26.18 27.82
CA ALA A 64 66.74 -25.96 26.53
C ALA A 64 67.77 -27.06 26.22
N SER A 65 67.92 -27.39 24.93
CA SER A 65 68.94 -28.31 24.45
C SER A 65 69.52 -27.85 23.11
N VAL A 66 70.77 -28.26 22.83
CA VAL A 66 71.50 -27.96 21.60
C VAL A 66 72.20 -29.23 21.12
N LYS A 67 71.93 -29.67 19.88
CA LYS A 67 72.48 -30.91 19.32
C LYS A 67 73.97 -30.80 18.99
N ASP A 68 74.36 -29.78 18.23
CA ASP A 68 75.75 -29.56 17.83
C ASP A 68 76.10 -28.07 17.66
N VAL A 69 77.37 -27.73 17.90
CA VAL A 69 77.91 -26.37 17.67
C VAL A 69 79.25 -26.51 16.96
N ARG A 70 79.44 -25.79 15.87
CA ARG A 70 80.67 -25.77 15.08
C ARG A 70 81.06 -24.33 14.77
N PHE A 71 82.33 -24.00 14.92
CA PHE A 71 82.87 -22.72 14.47
C PHE A 71 84.05 -22.96 13.53
N ASN A 72 83.98 -22.39 12.32
CA ASN A 72 85.08 -22.41 11.37
C ASN A 72 85.85 -21.08 11.46
N PRO A 73 87.03 -21.03 12.09
CA PRO A 73 87.79 -19.79 12.28
C PRO A 73 88.40 -19.21 11.00
N PHE A 74 88.52 -19.99 9.91
CA PHE A 74 89.02 -19.48 8.63
C PHE A 74 87.94 -18.76 7.83
N LEU A 75 86.69 -19.22 7.95
CA LEU A 75 85.52 -18.64 7.31
C LEU A 75 84.73 -17.73 8.26
N LEU A 76 85.13 -17.62 9.53
CA LEU A 76 84.40 -16.93 10.60
C LEU A 76 82.92 -17.33 10.69
N ARG A 77 82.63 -18.60 10.41
CA ARG A 77 81.26 -19.14 10.35
C ARG A 77 80.95 -19.94 11.59
N LEU A 78 79.94 -19.51 12.35
CA LEU A 78 79.34 -20.24 13.46
C LEU A 78 78.11 -21.00 12.96
N THR A 79 78.00 -22.29 13.23
CA THR A 79 76.82 -23.11 12.91
C THR A 79 76.36 -23.85 14.16
N ILE A 80 75.09 -23.69 14.51
CA ILE A 80 74.43 -24.34 15.64
C ILE A 80 73.30 -25.18 15.08
N GLU A 81 73.24 -26.47 15.44
CA GLU A 81 72.22 -27.41 14.98
C GLU A 81 71.34 -27.86 16.14
N GLY A 82 70.03 -28.00 15.88
CA GLY A 82 69.03 -28.58 16.77
C GLY A 82 68.90 -27.86 18.11
N ILE A 83 68.51 -26.58 18.07
CA ILE A 83 68.11 -25.83 19.27
C ILE A 83 66.66 -26.19 19.58
N GLN A 84 66.36 -26.52 20.84
CA GLN A 84 65.00 -26.81 21.28
C GLN A 84 64.78 -26.28 22.70
N ILE A 85 63.61 -25.71 22.94
CA ILE A 85 63.13 -25.23 24.24
C ILE A 85 61.79 -25.93 24.51
N ASP A 86 61.75 -26.71 25.59
CA ASP A 86 60.60 -27.46 26.03
C ASP A 86 60.09 -26.94 27.38
N GLU A 87 58.78 -26.95 27.59
CA GLU A 87 58.14 -26.75 28.89
C GLU A 87 57.91 -28.11 29.56
N LEU A 88 58.27 -28.24 30.84
CA LEU A 88 57.95 -29.42 31.64
C LEU A 88 56.57 -29.25 32.30
N LYS A 89 55.53 -29.84 31.73
CA LYS A 89 54.20 -29.94 32.35
C LYS A 89 53.84 -31.40 32.62
N GLU A 90 53.45 -31.72 33.85
CA GLU A 90 52.94 -33.04 34.25
C GLU A 90 53.81 -34.24 33.79
N GLN A 91 55.14 -34.08 33.83
CA GLN A 91 56.13 -35.09 33.39
C GLN A 91 56.16 -35.37 31.88
N GLN A 92 55.53 -34.54 31.04
CA GLN A 92 55.67 -34.53 29.59
C GLN A 92 56.37 -33.25 29.11
N ALA A 93 57.35 -33.41 28.23
CA ALA A 93 58.04 -32.28 27.60
C ALA A 93 57.21 -31.78 26.41
N ILE A 94 56.71 -30.54 26.49
CA ILE A 94 55.98 -29.88 25.42
C ILE A 94 56.93 -28.94 24.70
N LYS A 95 57.14 -29.16 23.40
CA LYS A 95 57.99 -28.28 22.58
C LYS A 95 57.38 -26.88 22.46
N LEU A 96 58.08 -25.87 22.97
CA LEU A 96 57.67 -24.46 22.90
C LEU A 96 58.35 -23.72 21.76
N ALA A 97 59.65 -23.92 21.59
CA ALA A 97 60.39 -23.31 20.49
C ALA A 97 61.51 -24.23 20.03
N GLY A 98 61.98 -24.04 18.81
CA GLY A 98 63.17 -24.74 18.33
C GLY A 98 63.59 -24.27 16.95
N LEU A 99 64.83 -24.56 16.58
CA LEU A 99 65.43 -24.19 15.31
C LEU A 99 66.22 -25.41 14.81
N GLY A 100 66.03 -25.81 13.56
CA GLY A 100 66.77 -26.93 12.96
C GLY A 100 68.26 -26.61 12.82
N GLN A 101 68.58 -25.45 12.26
CA GLN A 101 69.96 -24.97 12.10
C GLN A 101 69.99 -23.43 12.12
N VAL A 102 71.02 -22.87 12.75
CA VAL A 102 71.38 -21.45 12.65
C VAL A 102 72.83 -21.36 12.18
N SER A 103 73.09 -20.61 11.11
CA SER A 103 74.43 -20.33 10.63
C SER A 103 74.66 -18.82 10.55
N VAL A 104 75.72 -18.34 11.19
CA VAL A 104 76.14 -16.93 11.22
C VAL A 104 77.53 -16.82 10.60
N ASN A 105 77.72 -15.92 9.64
CA ASN A 105 79.01 -15.66 9.01
C ASN A 105 79.48 -14.23 9.31
N LEU A 106 80.48 -14.10 10.19
CA LEU A 106 81.01 -12.80 10.61
C LEU A 106 82.12 -12.33 9.67
N GLN A 107 82.15 -11.03 9.37
CA GLN A 107 83.21 -10.46 8.51
C GLN A 107 84.28 -9.75 9.34
N LEU A 108 85.56 -9.89 8.93
CA LEU A 108 86.67 -9.13 9.52
C LEU A 108 86.53 -7.61 9.33
N SER A 109 85.75 -7.18 8.33
CA SER A 109 85.37 -5.79 8.13
C SER A 109 84.67 -5.18 9.34
N SER A 110 84.07 -5.99 10.22
CA SER A 110 83.42 -5.53 11.46
C SER A 110 84.36 -4.70 12.35
N VAL A 111 85.63 -5.12 12.45
CA VAL A 111 86.65 -4.43 13.27
C VAL A 111 87.04 -3.09 12.65
N ILE A 112 87.05 -3.01 11.33
CA ILE A 112 87.43 -1.80 10.57
C ILE A 112 86.30 -0.76 10.64
N HIS A 113 85.05 -1.20 10.48
CA HIS A 113 83.88 -0.32 10.44
C HIS A 113 83.31 0.01 11.83
N GLN A 114 83.88 -0.54 12.90
CA GLN A 114 83.34 -0.46 14.27
C GLN A 114 81.84 -0.84 14.34
N ALA A 115 81.44 -1.77 13.47
CA ALA A 115 80.07 -2.23 13.27
C ALA A 115 80.05 -3.75 13.24
N LEU A 116 78.96 -4.39 13.65
CA LEU A 116 78.80 -5.83 13.48
C LEU A 116 78.37 -6.10 12.04
N VAL A 117 79.29 -6.60 11.20
CA VAL A 117 79.02 -6.92 9.79
C VAL A 117 78.87 -8.44 9.64
N LEU A 118 77.66 -8.87 9.29
CA LEU A 118 77.31 -10.25 8.99
C LEU A 118 77.08 -10.39 7.49
N SER A 119 77.83 -11.25 6.80
CA SER A 119 77.59 -11.50 5.37
C SER A 119 76.39 -12.42 5.13
N GLU A 120 76.10 -13.30 6.09
CA GLU A 120 75.03 -14.30 5.97
C GLU A 120 74.56 -14.72 7.37
N LEU A 121 73.24 -14.69 7.59
CA LEU A 121 72.54 -15.23 8.75
C LEU A 121 71.42 -16.13 8.24
N ASN A 122 71.57 -17.45 8.37
CA ASN A 122 70.57 -18.41 7.90
C ASN A 122 69.97 -19.17 9.07
N ILE A 123 68.65 -19.22 9.12
CA ILE A 123 67.86 -19.95 10.11
C ILE A 123 66.95 -20.93 9.36
N THR A 124 67.02 -22.21 9.69
CA THR A 124 66.27 -23.27 9.01
C THR A 124 65.38 -24.03 10.00
N ASP A 125 64.16 -24.32 9.58
CA ASP A 125 63.11 -24.98 10.37
C ASP A 125 62.86 -24.34 11.76
N PRO A 126 62.68 -23.00 11.84
CA PRO A 126 62.23 -22.39 13.08
C PRO A 126 60.82 -22.84 13.45
N TYR A 127 60.61 -23.15 14.72
CA TYR A 127 59.34 -23.54 15.31
C TYR A 127 59.07 -22.70 16.54
N SER A 128 57.85 -22.18 16.69
CA SER A 128 57.38 -21.57 17.92
C SER A 128 55.93 -21.93 18.20
N ARG A 129 55.61 -22.19 19.47
CA ARG A 129 54.26 -22.36 19.98
C ARG A 129 53.89 -21.12 20.79
N ILE A 130 52.82 -20.46 20.36
CA ILE A 130 52.29 -19.26 21.01
C ILE A 130 50.95 -19.65 21.63
N THR A 131 50.92 -19.76 22.95
CA THR A 131 49.70 -20.10 23.69
C THR A 131 49.24 -18.92 24.53
N LYS A 132 47.96 -18.53 24.38
CA LYS A 132 47.27 -17.56 25.23
C LYS A 132 46.35 -18.29 26.20
N ASN A 133 46.52 -18.07 27.49
CA ASN A 133 45.75 -18.76 28.53
C ASN A 133 44.39 -18.09 28.81
N ALA A 134 43.57 -18.71 29.68
CA ALA A 134 42.26 -18.18 30.08
C ALA A 134 42.32 -16.79 30.75
N GLN A 135 43.46 -16.42 31.32
CA GLN A 135 43.73 -15.12 31.94
C GLN A 135 44.30 -14.10 30.94
N GLN A 136 44.26 -14.41 29.64
CA GLN A 136 44.77 -13.59 28.54
C GLN A 136 46.29 -13.32 28.55
N HIS A 137 47.06 -14.08 29.33
CA HIS A 137 48.53 -14.01 29.31
C HIS A 137 49.09 -14.97 28.26
N PHE A 138 50.11 -14.53 27.55
CA PHE A 138 50.90 -15.37 26.65
C PHE A 138 51.99 -16.10 27.41
N ILE A 139 52.35 -17.29 26.92
CA ILE A 139 53.41 -18.11 27.51
C ILE A 139 54.78 -17.40 27.56
N TRP A 140 55.01 -16.41 26.69
CA TRP A 140 56.26 -15.65 26.59
C TRP A 140 56.28 -14.35 27.43
N ASP A 141 55.17 -13.96 28.07
CA ASP A 141 55.09 -12.70 28.82
C ASP A 141 56.13 -12.61 29.95
N ALA A 142 56.39 -13.74 30.63
CA ALA A 142 57.41 -13.82 31.67
C ALA A 142 58.84 -13.57 31.14
N TRP A 143 59.11 -14.00 29.91
CA TRP A 143 60.39 -13.77 29.21
C TRP A 143 60.58 -12.28 28.89
N ILE A 144 59.54 -11.63 28.38
CA ILE A 144 59.57 -10.19 28.06
C ILE A 144 59.71 -9.36 29.34
N ALA A 145 58.91 -9.66 30.37
CA ALA A 145 58.95 -8.95 31.65
C ALA A 145 60.32 -9.06 32.36
N ALA A 146 60.95 -10.25 32.31
CA ALA A 146 62.29 -10.44 32.88
C ALA A 146 63.37 -9.62 32.14
N SER A 147 63.29 -9.53 30.81
CA SER A 147 64.24 -8.72 30.02
C SER A 147 64.09 -7.21 30.29
N ALA A 148 62.88 -6.73 30.60
CA ALA A 148 62.64 -5.33 30.96
C ALA A 148 63.11 -5.02 32.39
N ALA A 149 63.01 -5.98 33.31
CA ALA A 149 63.42 -5.78 34.71
C ALA A 149 64.94 -5.58 34.88
N GLU A 150 65.77 -6.16 34.01
CA GLU A 150 67.24 -5.97 34.04
C GLU A 150 67.70 -4.56 33.60
N SER A 151 66.83 -3.74 33.01
CA SER A 151 67.14 -2.38 32.57
C SER A 151 66.88 -1.29 33.63
N ASN A 152 66.26 -1.65 34.77
CA ASN A 152 65.87 -0.73 35.84
C ASN A 152 66.67 -0.96 37.13
N GLU A 153 68.00 -1.01 37.06
CA GLU A 153 68.85 -0.72 38.23
C GLU A 153 69.33 0.73 38.18
N ASP A 154 69.04 1.46 39.26
CA ASP A 154 69.24 2.89 39.48
C ASP A 154 70.54 3.48 38.87
N GLN A 155 70.40 4.25 37.80
CA GLN A 155 71.30 5.37 37.48
C GLN A 155 70.52 6.68 37.41
N PRO A 156 71.01 7.77 38.05
CA PRO A 156 70.34 9.06 37.98
C PRO A 156 70.43 9.63 36.57
N ALA A 157 69.30 10.11 36.07
CA ALA A 157 69.18 10.81 34.81
C ALA A 157 70.12 12.03 34.77
N ASN A 158 71.19 11.93 33.98
CA ASN A 158 72.01 13.06 33.56
C ASN A 158 72.02 13.07 32.03
N GLU A 159 71.52 14.19 31.50
CA GLU A 159 71.63 14.69 30.12
C GLU A 159 71.57 13.67 28.97
N ALA A 160 70.48 13.76 28.21
CA ALA A 160 70.27 13.09 26.93
C ALA A 160 71.39 13.42 25.93
N ASN A 161 72.50 12.68 25.99
CA ASN A 161 73.23 12.32 24.79
C ASN A 161 72.46 11.17 24.16
N GLU A 162 71.89 11.40 22.96
CA GLU A 162 71.38 10.35 22.10
C GLU A 162 72.50 9.35 21.81
N THR A 163 72.62 8.30 22.63
CA THR A 163 73.45 7.14 22.30
C THR A 163 72.81 6.47 21.09
N GLN A 164 73.32 6.78 19.89
CA GLN A 164 72.97 6.07 18.67
C GLN A 164 73.21 4.56 18.87
N PRO A 165 72.28 3.70 18.43
CA PRO A 165 72.43 2.26 18.58
C PRO A 165 73.73 1.79 17.91
N PHE A 166 74.38 0.78 18.50
CA PHE A 166 75.59 0.20 17.93
C PHE A 166 75.33 -0.22 16.46
N PRO A 167 76.20 0.15 15.50
CA PRO A 167 75.93 -0.09 14.08
C PRO A 167 75.99 -1.59 13.77
N VAL A 168 74.94 -2.11 13.14
CA VAL A 168 74.80 -3.51 12.72
C VAL A 168 74.42 -3.52 11.24
N LEU A 169 75.13 -4.34 10.46
CA LEU A 169 74.90 -4.55 9.03
C LEU A 169 74.78 -6.05 8.75
N ILE A 170 73.67 -6.47 8.15
CA ILE A 170 73.39 -7.85 7.75
C ILE A 170 73.16 -7.88 6.25
N GLU A 171 74.11 -8.37 5.48
CA GLU A 171 74.02 -8.43 4.01
C GLU A 171 72.93 -9.38 3.53
N SER A 172 72.77 -10.53 4.19
CA SER A 172 71.70 -11.49 3.89
C SER A 172 71.24 -12.20 5.15
N LEU A 173 69.94 -12.08 5.47
CA LEU A 173 69.22 -12.89 6.44
C LEU A 173 68.25 -13.79 5.69
N SER A 174 68.30 -15.10 5.89
CA SER A 174 67.26 -16.01 5.43
C SER A 174 66.69 -16.83 6.58
N ILE A 175 65.37 -16.92 6.66
CA ILE A 175 64.62 -17.81 7.53
C ILE A 175 63.80 -18.72 6.62
N ASN A 176 64.03 -20.03 6.67
CA ASN A 176 63.38 -20.98 5.76
C ASN A 176 62.54 -21.98 6.55
N LYS A 177 61.33 -22.28 6.04
CA LYS A 177 60.38 -23.25 6.60
C LYS A 177 60.01 -22.98 8.07
N ALA A 178 59.79 -21.73 8.43
CA ALA A 178 59.31 -21.35 9.74
C ALA A 178 57.88 -21.87 9.97
N VAL A 179 57.58 -22.28 11.20
CA VAL A 179 56.27 -22.77 11.61
C VAL A 179 55.89 -22.16 12.95
N VAL A 180 54.66 -21.68 13.06
CA VAL A 180 54.08 -21.18 14.30
C VAL A 180 52.77 -21.91 14.60
N ASP A 181 52.69 -22.56 15.76
CA ASP A 181 51.43 -23.08 16.28
C ASP A 181 50.82 -22.03 17.22
N PHE A 182 49.67 -21.46 16.84
CA PHE A 182 48.95 -20.49 17.65
C PHE A 182 47.76 -21.17 18.34
N GLU A 183 47.68 -21.04 19.66
CA GLU A 183 46.60 -21.58 20.49
C GLU A 183 46.04 -20.52 21.43
N ASP A 184 44.75 -20.21 21.33
CA ASP A 184 44.05 -19.27 22.20
C ASP A 184 42.99 -19.98 23.04
N PHE A 185 43.27 -20.13 24.33
CA PHE A 185 42.39 -20.71 25.36
C PHE A 185 41.63 -19.65 26.16
N SER A 186 41.68 -18.37 25.75
CA SER A 186 40.93 -17.29 26.41
C SER A 186 39.44 -17.27 26.04
N ARG A 187 39.04 -18.09 25.06
CA ARG A 187 37.67 -18.23 24.54
C ARG A 187 36.99 -19.48 25.07
N ALA A 188 35.65 -19.52 24.98
CA ALA A 188 34.88 -20.69 25.41
C ALA A 188 35.19 -21.92 24.53
N THR A 189 35.28 -21.71 23.22
CA THR A 189 35.82 -22.66 22.26
C THR A 189 37.29 -22.32 21.97
N PRO A 190 38.25 -23.19 22.34
CA PRO A 190 39.67 -22.92 22.10
C PRO A 190 39.99 -22.80 20.60
N PHE A 191 40.69 -21.74 20.21
CA PHE A 191 41.12 -21.53 18.83
C PHE A 191 42.54 -22.07 18.64
N ARG A 192 42.77 -22.89 17.62
CA ARG A 192 44.09 -23.45 17.30
C ARG A 192 44.37 -23.36 15.82
N LYS A 193 45.54 -22.83 15.43
CA LYS A 193 45.97 -22.76 14.03
C LYS A 193 47.45 -23.04 13.87
N HIS A 194 47.76 -23.83 12.85
CA HIS A 194 49.09 -24.07 12.35
C HIS A 194 49.39 -23.06 11.23
N ILE A 195 50.41 -22.24 11.42
CA ILE A 195 50.79 -21.19 10.48
C ILE A 195 52.18 -21.55 9.93
N GLY A 196 52.25 -21.85 8.64
CA GLY A 196 53.50 -22.19 7.96
C GLY A 196 53.34 -23.27 6.88
N PRO A 197 54.38 -23.50 6.07
CA PRO A 197 55.73 -22.93 6.20
C PRO A 197 55.80 -21.43 5.89
N MET A 198 56.73 -20.73 6.55
CA MET A 198 57.09 -19.34 6.25
C MET A 198 58.54 -19.21 5.82
N ASP A 199 58.78 -18.38 4.81
CA ASP A 199 60.11 -18.05 4.33
C ASP A 199 60.29 -16.53 4.38
N LEU A 200 61.35 -16.05 5.05
CA LEU A 200 61.75 -14.64 5.13
C LEU A 200 63.14 -14.48 4.53
N ALA A 201 63.29 -13.56 3.60
CA ALA A 201 64.58 -13.11 3.10
C ALA A 201 64.72 -11.60 3.35
N LEU A 202 65.75 -11.17 4.08
CA LEU A 202 66.17 -9.77 4.14
C LEU A 202 67.53 -9.65 3.44
N ASN A 203 67.65 -8.69 2.54
CA ASN A 203 68.90 -8.35 1.89
C ASN A 203 69.30 -6.94 2.34
N HIS A 204 70.51 -6.81 2.88
CA HIS A 204 71.10 -5.54 3.28
C HIS A 204 70.34 -4.79 4.39
N LEU A 205 70.16 -5.41 5.56
CA LEU A 205 69.59 -4.76 6.74
C LEU A 205 70.66 -3.99 7.50
N SER A 206 70.48 -2.68 7.66
CA SER A 206 71.47 -1.78 8.26
C SER A 206 70.85 -0.84 9.28
N THR A 207 71.56 -0.59 10.39
CA THR A 207 71.21 0.47 11.34
C THR A 207 71.92 1.80 11.05
N LEU A 208 72.67 1.89 9.94
CA LEU A 208 73.33 3.12 9.52
C LEU A 208 72.30 4.15 9.00
N PRO A 209 72.56 5.46 9.18
CA PRO A 209 71.66 6.51 8.70
C PRO A 209 71.47 6.49 7.18
N ASN A 210 70.22 6.62 6.73
CA ASN A 210 69.82 6.64 5.32
C ASN A 210 70.20 5.39 4.52
N ASP A 211 70.43 4.27 5.19
CA ASP A 211 70.71 2.99 4.56
C ASP A 211 69.41 2.17 4.43
N GLU A 212 69.27 1.44 3.33
CA GLU A 212 68.02 0.74 2.98
C GLU A 212 68.25 -0.71 2.58
N GLY A 213 67.37 -1.59 3.07
CA GLY A 213 67.35 -3.01 2.77
C GLY A 213 66.08 -3.42 2.06
N ASN A 214 66.09 -4.62 1.47
CA ASN A 214 64.91 -5.24 0.89
C ASN A 214 64.46 -6.41 1.75
N TYR A 215 63.16 -6.63 1.85
CA TYR A 215 62.58 -7.77 2.55
C TYR A 215 61.59 -8.52 1.65
N GLN A 216 61.47 -9.82 1.87
CA GLN A 216 60.47 -10.68 1.25
C GLN A 216 60.04 -11.75 2.26
N LEU A 217 58.76 -11.77 2.60
CA LEU A 217 58.12 -12.74 3.48
C LEU A 217 57.02 -13.47 2.70
N SER A 218 57.05 -14.79 2.71
CA SER A 218 55.95 -15.64 2.22
C SER A 218 55.49 -16.60 3.30
N ILE A 219 54.18 -16.65 3.56
CA ILE A 219 53.56 -17.56 4.52
C ILE A 219 52.52 -18.39 3.75
N ALA A 220 52.62 -19.71 3.83
CA ALA A 220 51.58 -20.63 3.38
C ALA A 220 50.74 -21.07 4.59
N LEU A 221 49.41 -21.03 4.47
CA LEU A 221 48.49 -21.56 5.47
C LEU A 221 47.61 -22.64 4.83
N PRO A 222 47.90 -23.93 5.07
CA PRO A 222 47.06 -25.03 4.60
C PRO A 222 45.65 -24.96 5.22
N GLN A 223 44.61 -25.09 4.39
CA GLN A 223 43.20 -25.00 4.80
C GLN A 223 42.37 -26.03 4.02
N ASP A 224 41.91 -27.12 4.65
CA ASP A 224 41.12 -28.22 4.06
C ASP A 224 41.47 -28.61 2.60
N GLN A 225 40.94 -27.89 1.60
CA GLN A 225 41.13 -28.15 0.16
C GLN A 225 41.97 -27.09 -0.60
N ARG A 226 42.44 -26.02 0.07
CA ARG A 226 43.23 -24.92 -0.51
C ARG A 226 44.39 -24.53 0.41
N THR A 227 45.24 -23.62 -0.06
CA THR A 227 46.31 -23.03 0.74
C THR A 227 46.22 -21.52 0.59
N ALA A 228 46.06 -20.82 1.71
CA ALA A 228 46.12 -19.37 1.70
C ALA A 228 47.58 -18.94 1.61
N GLU A 229 47.88 -17.98 0.74
CA GLU A 229 49.23 -17.44 0.55
C GLU A 229 49.25 -15.99 1.00
N PHE A 230 50.15 -15.67 1.92
CA PHE A 230 50.47 -14.30 2.30
C PHE A 230 51.87 -13.96 1.79
N LYS A 231 52.00 -12.87 1.05
CA LYS A 231 53.25 -12.35 0.50
C LYS A 231 53.41 -10.90 0.93
N TRP A 232 54.56 -10.56 1.49
CA TRP A 232 54.88 -9.21 1.91
C TRP A 232 56.32 -8.90 1.50
N GLN A 233 56.50 -7.93 0.61
CA GLN A 233 57.82 -7.61 0.06
C GLN A 233 57.98 -6.10 -0.12
N GLY A 234 59.20 -5.59 0.00
CA GLY A 234 59.43 -4.16 -0.07
C GLY A 234 60.81 -3.72 0.39
N ARG A 235 60.92 -2.42 0.68
CA ARG A 235 62.10 -1.76 1.24
C ARG A 235 61.86 -1.40 2.70
N ILE A 236 62.93 -1.47 3.49
CA ILE A 236 62.93 -1.10 4.90
C ILE A 236 64.19 -0.31 5.23
N GLY A 237 64.04 0.78 5.99
CA GLY A 237 65.14 1.50 6.62
C GLY A 237 64.89 1.58 8.12
N LEU A 238 65.96 1.56 8.93
CA LEU A 238 65.86 1.59 10.40
C LEU A 238 66.17 2.97 10.99
N HIS A 239 66.85 3.86 10.26
CA HIS A 239 67.25 5.18 10.76
C HIS A 239 67.21 6.27 9.67
N PRO A 240 66.10 7.04 9.54
CA PRO A 240 64.83 6.89 10.26
C PRO A 240 64.08 5.62 9.85
N PHE A 241 63.16 5.15 10.69
CA PHE A 241 62.34 3.99 10.34
C PHE A 241 61.36 4.35 9.22
N PHE A 242 61.44 3.60 8.12
CA PHE A 242 60.46 3.63 7.05
C PHE A 242 60.28 2.21 6.50
N SER A 243 59.11 1.95 5.96
CA SER A 243 58.80 0.69 5.30
C SER A 243 57.84 0.96 4.16
N GLU A 244 58.18 0.51 2.97
CA GLU A 244 57.31 0.61 1.80
C GLU A 244 57.34 -0.69 1.01
N GLY A 245 56.21 -1.09 0.44
CA GLY A 245 56.14 -2.35 -0.26
C GLY A 245 54.74 -2.77 -0.62
N THR A 246 54.61 -4.01 -1.05
CA THR A 246 53.34 -4.63 -1.42
C THR A 246 53.02 -5.75 -0.45
N LEU A 247 51.77 -5.81 -0.02
CA LEU A 247 51.21 -6.91 0.76
C LEU A 247 50.09 -7.56 -0.07
N GLU A 248 50.14 -8.88 -0.20
CA GLU A 248 49.09 -9.68 -0.83
C GLU A 248 48.73 -10.87 0.04
N LEU A 249 47.43 -11.08 0.25
CA LEU A 249 46.83 -12.24 0.87
C LEU A 249 45.88 -12.86 -0.15
N ASN A 250 46.06 -14.15 -0.46
CA ASN A 250 45.24 -14.87 -1.42
C ASN A 250 44.59 -16.09 -0.76
N GLN A 251 43.33 -16.37 -1.14
CA GLN A 251 42.61 -17.61 -0.80
C GLN A 251 42.44 -17.87 0.71
N LEU A 252 42.33 -16.84 1.56
CA LEU A 252 42.05 -17.04 2.98
C LEU A 252 40.60 -17.46 3.17
N ALA A 253 40.35 -18.69 3.63
CA ALA A 253 39.01 -19.14 3.97
C ALA A 253 38.40 -18.28 5.08
N VAL A 254 37.22 -17.71 4.82
CA VAL A 254 36.47 -16.88 5.77
C VAL A 254 36.15 -17.66 7.05
N ARG A 255 35.96 -18.97 6.93
CA ARG A 255 35.78 -19.88 8.06
C ARG A 255 36.91 -19.81 9.09
N THR A 256 38.16 -19.61 8.65
CA THR A 256 39.32 -19.45 9.54
C THR A 256 39.19 -18.22 10.43
N LEU A 257 38.65 -17.11 9.90
CA LEU A 257 38.38 -15.89 10.66
C LEU A 257 37.18 -16.07 11.59
N TRP A 258 36.13 -16.72 11.09
CA TRP A 258 34.92 -16.99 11.86
C TRP A 258 35.17 -17.89 13.08
N GLU A 259 36.01 -18.93 12.96
CA GLU A 259 36.36 -19.82 14.08
C GLU A 259 36.88 -19.05 15.31
N TYR A 260 37.50 -17.89 15.10
CA TYR A 260 37.98 -17.05 16.19
C TYR A 260 36.84 -16.32 16.92
N ILE A 261 35.80 -15.90 16.20
CA ILE A 261 34.65 -15.15 16.74
C ILE A 261 33.39 -16.01 16.91
N GLN A 262 33.50 -17.33 16.70
CA GLN A 262 32.34 -18.21 16.60
C GLN A 262 31.44 -18.08 17.82
N ASP A 263 31.97 -17.98 19.04
CA ASP A 263 31.17 -17.91 20.27
C ASP A 263 30.39 -16.59 20.43
N ASP A 264 30.69 -15.57 19.63
CA ASP A 264 30.10 -14.22 19.75
C ASP A 264 28.97 -13.97 18.74
N VAL A 265 28.80 -14.87 17.75
CA VAL A 265 27.83 -14.73 16.65
C VAL A 265 26.83 -15.90 16.57
N PHE A 266 25.72 -15.69 15.86
CA PHE A 266 24.67 -16.71 15.65
C PHE A 266 24.62 -17.28 14.23
N TYR A 267 25.50 -16.83 13.33
CA TYR A 267 25.65 -17.33 11.98
C TYR A 267 26.95 -18.14 11.82
N GLU A 268 27.04 -18.93 10.75
CA GLU A 268 28.23 -19.66 10.32
C GLU A 268 28.43 -19.50 8.80
N PRO A 269 29.64 -19.14 8.33
CA PRO A 269 29.98 -19.21 6.91
C PRO A 269 30.22 -20.68 6.53
N LEU A 270 29.42 -21.18 5.59
CA LEU A 270 29.57 -22.51 5.02
C LEU A 270 30.74 -22.56 4.04
N ASP A 271 30.88 -21.53 3.21
CA ASP A 271 31.94 -21.34 2.22
C ASP A 271 32.33 -19.86 2.14
N GLY A 272 33.51 -19.58 1.58
CA GLY A 272 33.94 -18.22 1.25
C GLY A 272 35.45 -18.02 1.34
N TYR A 273 36.00 -17.22 0.42
CA TYR A 273 37.44 -16.95 0.35
C TYR A 273 37.72 -15.46 0.21
N LEU A 274 38.60 -14.95 1.07
CA LEU A 274 39.08 -13.58 1.09
C LEU A 274 40.45 -13.49 0.42
N ALA A 275 40.61 -12.50 -0.43
CA ALA A 275 41.88 -12.05 -0.95
C ALA A 275 41.98 -10.52 -0.79
N VAL A 276 43.15 -10.03 -0.43
CA VAL A 276 43.43 -8.62 -0.17
C VAL A 276 44.79 -8.31 -0.73
N GLY A 277 44.95 -7.17 -1.39
CA GLY A 277 46.27 -6.67 -1.75
C GLY A 277 46.32 -5.16 -1.71
N PHE A 278 47.48 -4.60 -1.37
CA PHE A 278 47.72 -3.16 -1.41
C PHE A 278 49.22 -2.85 -1.41
N ASP A 279 49.56 -1.70 -1.97
CA ASP A 279 50.85 -1.07 -1.79
C ASP A 279 50.78 -0.13 -0.59
N TYR A 280 51.80 -0.10 0.26
CA TYR A 280 51.84 0.77 1.43
C TYR A 280 53.14 1.56 1.49
N GLN A 281 53.06 2.75 2.08
CA GLN A 281 54.19 3.57 2.48
C GLN A 281 53.99 3.99 3.93
N LEU A 282 54.92 3.61 4.80
CA LEU A 282 54.92 3.91 6.22
C LEU A 282 56.19 4.70 6.56
N LEU A 283 56.03 5.91 7.08
CA LEU A 283 57.14 6.74 7.56
C LEU A 283 56.90 7.12 9.02
N THR A 284 57.91 6.93 9.86
CA THR A 284 57.86 7.31 11.28
C THR A 284 59.01 8.26 11.61
N LYS A 285 58.82 9.55 11.34
CA LYS A 285 59.77 10.61 11.72
C LYS A 285 59.37 11.26 13.04
N GLU A 286 58.31 12.08 13.01
CA GLU A 286 57.74 12.78 14.19
C GLU A 286 56.32 12.28 14.50
N GLN A 287 55.54 11.95 13.47
CA GLN A 287 54.23 11.32 13.52
C GLN A 287 54.21 10.10 12.59
N VAL A 288 53.23 9.22 12.76
CA VAL A 288 53.03 8.07 11.87
C VAL A 288 52.31 8.55 10.62
N ASP A 289 52.98 8.45 9.48
CA ASP A 289 52.40 8.70 8.16
C ASP A 289 52.21 7.35 7.45
N LEU A 290 50.98 7.10 6.99
CA LEU A 290 50.59 5.85 6.33
C LEU A 290 49.74 6.17 5.11
N VAL A 291 50.25 5.78 3.95
CA VAL A 291 49.54 5.85 2.67
C VAL A 291 49.37 4.43 2.12
N LEU A 292 48.15 4.07 1.73
CA LEU A 292 47.85 2.85 0.99
C LEU A 292 47.43 3.20 -0.44
N ASN A 293 48.05 2.54 -1.42
CA ASN A 293 47.79 2.72 -2.84
C ASN A 293 47.41 1.39 -3.50
N ASN A 294 46.75 1.46 -4.64
CA ASN A 294 46.39 0.31 -5.47
C ASN A 294 45.70 -0.82 -4.68
N GLY A 295 44.96 -0.47 -3.63
CA GLY A 295 44.34 -1.44 -2.76
C GLY A 295 43.18 -2.15 -3.43
N TRP A 296 43.07 -3.46 -3.21
CA TRP A 296 41.97 -4.28 -3.67
C TRP A 296 41.58 -5.32 -2.63
N VAL A 297 40.29 -5.63 -2.57
CA VAL A 297 39.71 -6.67 -1.71
C VAL A 297 38.78 -7.51 -2.56
N LYS A 298 38.89 -8.83 -2.48
CA LYS A 298 38.01 -9.77 -3.17
C LYS A 298 37.52 -10.84 -2.21
N LEU A 299 36.22 -10.90 -2.05
CA LEU A 299 35.52 -11.98 -1.36
C LEU A 299 34.79 -12.82 -2.43
N SER A 300 34.98 -14.14 -2.42
CA SER A 300 34.39 -15.05 -3.43
C SER A 300 33.66 -16.21 -2.76
N ASP A 301 32.59 -16.67 -3.40
CA ASP A 301 31.82 -17.87 -3.04
C ASP A 301 31.35 -17.90 -1.58
N LEU A 302 30.96 -16.74 -1.03
CA LEU A 302 30.50 -16.65 0.37
C LEU A 302 29.09 -17.23 0.49
N SER A 303 28.90 -18.16 1.42
CA SER A 303 27.58 -18.66 1.82
C SER A 303 27.46 -18.63 3.35
N ILE A 304 26.40 -18.03 3.87
CA ILE A 304 26.15 -17.89 5.31
C ILE A 304 24.83 -18.56 5.68
N ALA A 305 24.84 -19.36 6.75
CA ALA A 305 23.67 -20.01 7.34
C ALA A 305 23.56 -19.69 8.84
N GLY A 306 22.43 -20.04 9.45
CA GLY A 306 22.34 -20.13 10.91
C GLY A 306 23.26 -21.21 11.44
N LYS A 307 23.79 -21.05 12.66
CA LYS A 307 24.63 -22.08 13.28
C LYS A 307 23.92 -23.44 13.32
N GLY A 308 24.53 -24.46 12.73
CA GLY A 308 23.97 -25.81 12.64
C GLY A 308 22.90 -26.01 11.57
N GLU A 309 22.56 -24.96 10.80
CA GLU A 309 21.68 -25.06 9.63
C GLU A 309 22.52 -25.30 8.36
N THR A 310 21.99 -26.07 7.42
CA THR A 310 22.63 -26.32 6.10
C THR A 310 22.14 -25.36 5.02
N ASP A 311 20.98 -24.75 5.22
CA ASP A 311 20.35 -23.87 4.26
C ASP A 311 20.91 -22.46 4.40
N ALA A 312 21.67 -22.02 3.40
CA ALA A 312 22.23 -20.68 3.39
C ALA A 312 21.14 -19.62 3.22
N VAL A 313 21.13 -18.65 4.15
CA VAL A 313 20.24 -17.48 4.12
C VAL A 313 20.82 -16.34 3.28
N LEU A 314 22.13 -16.36 3.03
CA LEU A 314 22.84 -15.41 2.19
C LEU A 314 23.87 -16.16 1.35
N LYS A 315 23.86 -15.92 0.05
CA LYS A 315 24.88 -16.40 -0.90
C LYS A 315 25.42 -15.21 -1.69
N LEU A 316 26.71 -15.21 -1.97
CA LEU A 316 27.40 -14.15 -2.70
C LEU A 316 28.48 -14.78 -3.57
N ALA A 317 28.35 -14.64 -4.89
CA ALA A 317 29.36 -15.15 -5.81
C ALA A 317 30.67 -14.35 -5.71
N SER A 318 30.60 -13.02 -5.74
CA SER A 318 31.77 -12.19 -5.42
C SER A 318 31.43 -10.78 -4.94
N GLN A 319 32.24 -10.26 -4.02
CA GLN A 319 32.35 -8.85 -3.68
C GLN A 319 33.78 -8.39 -3.97
N GLN A 320 33.94 -7.35 -4.79
CA GLN A 320 35.24 -6.81 -5.19
C GLN A 320 35.31 -5.33 -4.85
N VAL A 321 36.43 -4.89 -4.31
CA VAL A 321 36.81 -3.49 -4.11
C VAL A 321 38.12 -3.30 -4.85
N GLN A 322 38.22 -2.25 -5.68
CA GLN A 322 39.40 -1.95 -6.51
C GLN A 322 39.74 -0.47 -6.40
N GLY A 323 41.03 -0.14 -6.54
CA GLY A 323 41.52 1.23 -6.50
C GLY A 323 41.29 1.90 -5.14
N LEU A 324 41.48 1.14 -4.05
CA LEU A 324 41.45 1.71 -2.70
C LEU A 324 42.71 2.55 -2.48
N PHE A 325 42.49 3.82 -2.18
CA PHE A 325 43.48 4.77 -1.73
C PHE A 325 43.12 5.23 -0.31
N PHE A 326 44.11 5.26 0.56
CA PHE A 326 43.97 5.71 1.95
C PHE A 326 45.16 6.57 2.31
N ASP A 327 44.89 7.74 2.87
CA ASP A 327 45.91 8.66 3.39
C ASP A 327 45.55 9.07 4.82
N LEU A 328 46.40 8.69 5.78
CA LEU A 328 46.18 8.99 7.19
C LEU A 328 46.36 10.48 7.50
N GLN A 329 47.30 11.14 6.84
CA GLN A 329 47.65 12.54 7.10
C GLN A 329 46.59 13.48 6.49
N GLU A 330 46.19 13.22 5.24
CA GLU A 330 45.14 13.98 4.54
C GLU A 330 43.72 13.55 4.95
N LYS A 331 43.59 12.48 5.75
CA LYS A 331 42.30 11.89 6.17
C LYS A 331 41.38 11.58 4.99
N GLN A 332 41.95 10.97 3.96
CA GLN A 332 41.25 10.69 2.71
C GLN A 332 41.08 9.18 2.52
N VAL A 333 39.89 8.78 2.08
CA VAL A 333 39.59 7.43 1.60
C VAL A 333 38.91 7.53 0.25
N GLN A 334 39.54 6.98 -0.78
CA GLN A 334 38.96 6.89 -2.11
C GLN A 334 38.88 5.43 -2.54
N ILE A 335 37.77 5.07 -3.18
CA ILE A 335 37.57 3.75 -3.78
C ILE A 335 37.13 3.97 -5.23
N ASP A 336 37.89 3.46 -6.19
CA ASP A 336 37.52 3.59 -7.59
C ASP A 336 36.30 2.74 -7.93
N GLN A 337 36.24 1.49 -7.47
CA GLN A 337 35.09 0.63 -7.72
C GLN A 337 34.81 -0.35 -6.59
N THR A 338 33.53 -0.55 -6.30
CA THR A 338 33.01 -1.70 -5.56
C THR A 338 32.00 -2.44 -6.43
N LYS A 339 32.16 -3.75 -6.59
CA LYS A 339 31.31 -4.60 -7.42
C LYS A 339 30.82 -5.82 -6.63
N THR A 340 29.51 -5.92 -6.48
CA THR A 340 28.81 -7.06 -5.89
C THR A 340 28.14 -7.87 -7.00
N SER A 341 28.40 -9.17 -7.08
CA SER A 341 27.83 -10.06 -8.09
C SER A 341 27.22 -11.31 -7.47
N GLY A 342 26.03 -11.69 -7.92
CA GLY A 342 25.36 -12.93 -7.53
C GLY A 342 24.96 -12.97 -6.05
N LEU A 343 24.52 -11.83 -5.49
CA LEU A 343 24.01 -11.76 -4.12
C LEU A 343 22.59 -12.32 -4.05
N THR A 344 22.38 -13.41 -3.33
CA THR A 344 21.05 -13.98 -3.05
C THR A 344 20.76 -13.89 -1.56
N VAL A 345 19.62 -13.33 -1.18
CA VAL A 345 19.18 -13.19 0.21
C VAL A 345 17.82 -13.84 0.40
N SER A 346 17.73 -14.77 1.35
CA SER A 346 16.48 -15.37 1.81
C SER A 346 16.08 -14.71 3.14
N ALA A 347 15.07 -13.86 3.07
CA ALA A 347 14.54 -13.11 4.22
C ALA A 347 13.19 -13.67 4.65
N GLU A 348 13.06 -14.02 5.92
CA GLU A 348 11.83 -14.56 6.49
C GLU A 348 11.36 -13.67 7.65
N ARG A 349 10.09 -13.28 7.61
CA ARG A 349 9.38 -12.73 8.77
C ARG A 349 8.63 -13.87 9.45
N LEU A 350 9.04 -14.16 10.68
CA LEU A 350 8.48 -15.24 11.49
C LEU A 350 7.08 -14.87 11.99
N SER A 351 6.31 -15.86 12.47
CA SER A 351 4.95 -15.63 12.99
C SER A 351 4.89 -14.73 14.22
N ASP A 352 6.00 -14.51 14.93
CA ASP A 352 6.14 -13.52 16.02
C ASP A 352 6.38 -12.08 15.51
N GLY A 353 6.43 -11.90 14.18
CA GLY A 353 6.69 -10.64 13.49
C GLY A 353 8.16 -10.26 13.37
N GLN A 354 9.09 -11.04 13.96
CA GLN A 354 10.54 -10.78 13.92
C GLN A 354 11.17 -11.28 12.61
N ILE A 355 12.23 -10.61 12.16
CA ILE A 355 12.97 -11.00 10.95
C ILE A 355 14.07 -12.01 11.31
N LYS A 356 14.08 -13.18 10.65
CA LYS A 356 15.09 -14.25 10.89
C LYS A 356 16.52 -13.74 10.71
N LEU A 357 16.78 -12.97 9.64
CA LEU A 357 18.09 -12.35 9.38
C LEU A 357 18.54 -11.44 10.55
N ALA A 358 17.63 -10.65 11.13
CA ALA A 358 17.97 -9.78 12.26
C ALA A 358 18.40 -10.59 13.51
N LYS A 359 17.80 -11.76 13.74
CA LYS A 359 18.22 -12.68 14.83
C LYS A 359 19.62 -13.26 14.58
N LEU A 360 19.94 -13.60 13.33
CA LEU A 360 21.22 -14.19 12.96
C LEU A 360 22.40 -13.21 13.12
N PHE A 361 22.18 -11.94 12.81
CA PHE A 361 23.19 -10.89 12.90
C PHE A 361 23.08 -10.03 14.17
N ALA A 362 22.23 -10.43 15.13
CA ALA A 362 22.15 -9.77 16.44
C ALA A 362 23.46 -9.99 17.22
N GLN A 363 24.00 -8.91 17.80
CA GLN A 363 25.13 -9.02 18.71
C GLN A 363 24.69 -9.73 20.00
N ARG A 364 25.47 -10.71 20.47
CA ARG A 364 25.28 -11.23 21.83
C ARG A 364 25.51 -10.09 22.82
N PRO A 365 24.65 -9.91 23.84
CA PRO A 365 24.91 -8.95 24.89
C PRO A 365 26.18 -9.35 25.63
N VAL A 366 27.29 -8.70 25.28
CA VAL A 366 28.54 -8.79 26.02
C VAL A 366 28.30 -8.07 27.35
N GLN A 367 28.50 -8.76 28.48
CA GLN A 367 28.54 -8.09 29.78
C GLN A 367 29.56 -6.96 29.70
N GLU A 368 29.10 -5.71 29.88
CA GLU A 368 29.93 -4.52 29.89
C GLU A 368 31.09 -4.68 30.90
N LYS A 369 32.27 -5.07 30.39
CA LYS A 369 33.52 -4.83 31.10
C LYS A 369 33.90 -3.38 30.83
N VAL A 370 33.65 -2.56 31.85
CA VAL A 370 34.25 -1.25 32.13
C VAL A 370 34.50 -0.40 30.89
N LYS A 371 33.53 0.46 30.58
CA LYS A 371 33.78 1.69 29.81
C LYS A 371 34.84 2.50 30.55
N THR A 372 36.09 2.37 30.13
CA THR A 372 37.09 3.40 30.38
C THR A 372 36.59 4.65 29.70
N LYS A 373 36.19 5.65 30.50
CA LYS A 373 35.91 7.00 30.01
C LYS A 373 37.19 7.53 29.37
N VAL A 374 37.32 7.36 28.06
CA VAL A 374 38.21 8.20 27.27
C VAL A 374 37.59 9.59 27.34
N LYS A 375 38.36 10.53 27.89
CA LYS A 375 38.01 11.94 27.94
C LYS A 375 38.05 12.41 26.48
N GLU A 376 36.89 12.75 25.92
CA GLU A 376 36.82 13.42 24.62
C GLU A 376 37.46 14.80 24.77
N GLU A 377 38.73 14.91 24.39
CA GLU A 377 39.31 16.19 24.01
C GLU A 377 38.69 16.58 22.67
N THR A 378 37.79 17.56 22.75
CA THR A 378 37.26 18.29 21.59
C THR A 378 38.40 19.17 21.08
N ASP A 379 39.27 18.59 20.27
CA ASP A 379 40.20 19.34 19.44
C ASP A 379 39.71 19.32 17.99
N ASN A 380 39.94 20.43 17.30
CA ASN A 380 39.38 20.82 16.01
C ASN A 380 39.92 19.93 14.86
N ALA A 381 39.56 18.64 14.86
CA ALA A 381 40.04 17.65 13.92
C ALA A 381 39.25 17.71 12.62
N GLN A 382 39.92 17.95 11.48
CA GLN A 382 39.34 17.78 10.14
C GLN A 382 38.60 16.45 9.99
N ASP A 383 37.42 16.49 9.36
CA ASP A 383 36.60 15.33 9.05
C ASP A 383 37.21 14.50 7.90
N TRP A 384 36.95 13.19 7.91
CA TRP A 384 37.41 12.28 6.86
C TRP A 384 36.69 12.56 5.53
N GLN A 385 37.46 12.63 4.44
CA GLN A 385 36.92 12.72 3.09
C GLN A 385 36.78 11.32 2.51
N VAL A 386 35.55 10.87 2.30
CA VAL A 386 35.25 9.54 1.74
C VAL A 386 34.51 9.67 0.42
N SER A 387 35.06 9.04 -0.63
CA SER A 387 34.46 9.01 -1.97
C SER A 387 34.55 7.62 -2.61
N VAL A 388 33.49 7.21 -3.30
CA VAL A 388 33.44 5.99 -4.11
C VAL A 388 32.99 6.35 -5.52
N THR A 389 33.83 6.07 -6.52
CA THR A 389 33.56 6.47 -7.91
C THR A 389 32.47 5.60 -8.53
N ASP A 390 32.56 4.27 -8.42
CA ASP A 390 31.56 3.33 -8.94
C ASP A 390 31.14 2.28 -7.91
N ILE A 391 29.83 2.12 -7.72
CA ILE A 391 29.22 1.03 -6.94
C ILE A 391 28.33 0.23 -7.87
N LEU A 392 28.68 -1.03 -8.13
CA LEU A 392 27.98 -1.92 -9.05
C LEU A 392 27.35 -3.10 -8.28
N LEU A 393 26.08 -3.36 -8.54
CA LEU A 393 25.35 -4.54 -8.11
C LEU A 393 24.89 -5.29 -9.36
N GLU A 394 25.23 -6.57 -9.48
CA GLU A 394 24.89 -7.40 -10.63
C GLU A 394 24.27 -8.73 -10.21
N GLN A 395 23.19 -9.13 -10.89
CA GLN A 395 22.55 -10.44 -10.72
C GLN A 395 22.16 -10.76 -9.28
N ALA A 396 21.67 -9.76 -8.54
CA ALA A 396 21.18 -9.97 -7.19
C ALA A 396 19.72 -10.47 -7.18
N ALA A 397 19.36 -11.20 -6.14
CA ALA A 397 18.02 -11.74 -5.93
C ALA A 397 17.66 -11.73 -4.44
N VAL A 398 16.39 -11.47 -4.15
CA VAL A 398 15.84 -11.48 -2.80
C VAL A 398 14.55 -12.28 -2.80
N THR A 399 14.48 -13.28 -1.93
CA THR A 399 13.22 -13.97 -1.60
C THR A 399 12.78 -13.51 -0.23
N PHE A 400 11.57 -12.98 -0.14
CA PHE A 400 10.95 -12.55 1.12
C PHE A 400 9.70 -13.39 1.38
N GLU A 401 9.64 -14.03 2.54
CA GLU A 401 8.48 -14.79 3.01
C GLU A 401 7.96 -14.23 4.34
N ASP A 402 6.67 -13.93 4.42
CA ASP A 402 6.01 -13.40 5.61
C ASP A 402 4.99 -14.38 6.18
N HIS A 403 5.38 -15.05 7.27
CA HIS A 403 4.58 -16.02 8.01
C HIS A 403 3.65 -15.39 9.07
N THR A 404 3.51 -14.06 9.10
CA THR A 404 2.47 -13.38 9.91
C THR A 404 1.09 -13.44 9.26
N THR A 405 1.03 -13.81 7.97
CA THR A 405 -0.20 -13.96 7.19
C THR A 405 -0.51 -15.43 6.91
N SER A 406 -1.78 -15.77 6.66
CA SER A 406 -2.21 -17.11 6.27
C SER A 406 -3.10 -17.05 5.03
N PRO A 407 -2.69 -17.57 3.86
CA PRO A 407 -1.37 -18.21 3.59
C PRO A 407 -0.21 -17.21 3.69
N SER A 408 1.03 -17.68 3.83
CA SER A 408 2.22 -16.81 3.89
C SER A 408 2.32 -15.93 2.63
N ALA A 409 2.66 -14.66 2.80
CA ALA A 409 3.00 -13.79 1.67
C ALA A 409 4.41 -14.11 1.18
N GLN A 410 4.58 -14.19 -0.14
CA GLN A 410 5.86 -14.47 -0.78
C GLN A 410 6.11 -13.45 -1.87
N LEU A 411 7.31 -12.86 -1.85
CA LEU A 411 7.81 -11.92 -2.84
C LEU A 411 9.18 -12.41 -3.31
N THR A 412 9.35 -12.54 -4.62
CA THR A 412 10.64 -12.84 -5.23
C THR A 412 11.04 -11.66 -6.10
N LEU A 413 12.18 -11.07 -5.79
CA LEU A 413 12.85 -10.05 -6.58
C LEU A 413 14.08 -10.70 -7.22
N ASP A 414 14.21 -10.61 -8.54
CA ASP A 414 15.30 -11.19 -9.31
C ASP A 414 15.88 -10.18 -10.30
N GLN A 415 17.01 -10.54 -10.89
CA GLN A 415 17.76 -9.68 -11.82
C GLN A 415 18.00 -8.27 -11.27
N ILE A 416 18.19 -8.14 -9.96
CA ILE A 416 18.47 -6.86 -9.32
C ILE A 416 19.87 -6.43 -9.77
N ALA A 417 19.92 -5.30 -10.46
CA ALA A 417 21.14 -4.66 -10.89
C ALA A 417 21.08 -3.17 -10.55
N GLY A 418 22.18 -2.62 -10.06
CA GLY A 418 22.23 -1.22 -9.65
C GLY A 418 23.61 -0.63 -9.88
N HIS A 419 23.66 0.67 -10.08
CA HIS A 419 24.88 1.43 -10.30
C HIS A 419 24.77 2.78 -9.60
N ILE A 420 25.69 3.08 -8.68
CA ILE A 420 25.84 4.42 -8.10
C ILE A 420 27.17 5.00 -8.58
N GLN A 421 27.15 6.25 -9.04
CA GLN A 421 28.32 6.98 -9.52
C GLN A 421 28.63 8.19 -8.64
N ASN A 422 29.90 8.36 -8.31
CA ASN A 422 30.45 9.50 -7.56
C ASN A 422 29.78 9.68 -6.18
N LEU A 423 29.67 8.61 -5.40
CA LEU A 423 29.19 8.68 -4.02
C LEU A 423 30.22 9.44 -3.18
N THR A 424 29.80 10.54 -2.54
CA THR A 424 30.63 11.27 -1.58
C THR A 424 29.84 11.60 -0.32
N LEU A 425 30.54 11.82 0.80
CA LEU A 425 29.92 12.34 2.03
C LEU A 425 29.72 13.87 2.03
N THR A 426 29.96 14.55 0.90
CA THR A 426 29.90 16.01 0.77
C THR A 426 28.59 16.47 0.13
N GLU A 427 28.46 17.77 -0.19
CA GLU A 427 27.25 18.35 -0.82
C GLU A 427 27.09 18.00 -2.32
N ALA A 428 28.01 17.25 -2.92
CA ALA A 428 27.92 16.85 -4.33
C ALA A 428 26.85 15.76 -4.57
N PRO A 429 26.06 15.86 -5.66
CA PRO A 429 25.08 14.83 -6.01
C PRO A 429 25.74 13.55 -6.52
N ALA A 430 25.22 12.40 -6.08
CA ALA A 430 25.57 11.09 -6.60
C ALA A 430 24.44 10.58 -7.50
N ASN A 431 24.78 10.09 -8.70
CA ASN A 431 23.80 9.52 -9.62
C ASN A 431 23.59 8.05 -9.28
N PHE A 432 22.37 7.55 -9.49
CA PHE A 432 22.07 6.13 -9.34
C PHE A 432 21.15 5.62 -10.44
N SER A 433 21.31 4.33 -10.76
CA SER A 433 20.33 3.53 -11.48
C SER A 433 20.08 2.23 -10.73
N LEU A 434 18.84 1.75 -10.75
CA LEU A 434 18.43 0.45 -10.19
C LEU A 434 17.41 -0.16 -11.14
N SER A 435 17.66 -1.39 -11.57
CA SER A 435 16.69 -2.21 -12.28
C SER A 435 16.45 -3.50 -11.52
N LEU A 436 15.21 -3.92 -11.38
CA LEU A 436 14.86 -5.22 -10.83
C LEU A 436 13.65 -5.81 -11.54
N SER A 437 13.53 -7.12 -11.47
CA SER A 437 12.34 -7.84 -11.89
C SER A 437 11.68 -8.51 -10.69
N SER A 438 10.38 -8.74 -10.78
CA SER A 438 9.67 -9.52 -9.77
C SER A 438 8.59 -10.37 -10.42
N HIS A 439 8.45 -11.60 -9.94
CA HIS A 439 7.47 -12.55 -10.44
C HIS A 439 6.82 -13.31 -9.28
N ARG A 440 5.63 -13.86 -9.54
CA ARG A 440 4.95 -14.76 -8.60
C ARG A 440 5.35 -16.22 -8.89
N PRO A 441 5.80 -17.01 -7.89
CA PRO A 441 6.20 -18.40 -8.12
C PRO A 441 5.11 -19.26 -8.79
N SER A 442 3.84 -19.00 -8.50
CA SER A 442 2.70 -19.75 -9.04
C SER A 442 2.26 -19.33 -10.45
N LYS A 443 2.76 -18.20 -10.98
CA LYS A 443 2.48 -17.70 -12.34
C LYS A 443 3.71 -16.93 -12.89
N PRO A 444 4.78 -17.64 -13.28
CA PRO A 444 6.05 -17.02 -13.70
C PRO A 444 5.94 -16.22 -15.00
N ASP A 445 4.88 -16.41 -15.79
CA ASP A 445 4.63 -15.66 -17.03
C ASP A 445 4.38 -14.15 -16.79
N TYR A 446 4.03 -13.76 -15.55
CA TYR A 446 3.90 -12.36 -15.16
C TYR A 446 5.19 -11.89 -14.50
N GLN A 447 6.05 -11.25 -15.29
CA GLN A 447 7.27 -10.59 -14.84
C GLN A 447 7.04 -9.08 -14.84
N SER A 448 7.14 -8.49 -13.65
CA SER A 448 7.19 -7.04 -13.50
C SER A 448 8.62 -6.55 -13.65
N HIS A 449 8.77 -5.35 -14.21
CA HIS A 449 10.06 -4.69 -14.35
C HIS A 449 9.99 -3.31 -13.71
N LEU A 450 10.93 -3.03 -12.82
CA LEU A 450 11.14 -1.73 -12.21
C LEU A 450 12.47 -1.16 -12.69
N LYS A 451 12.46 0.10 -13.15
CA LYS A 451 13.64 0.91 -13.37
C LYS A 451 13.53 2.21 -12.57
N LEU A 452 14.59 2.53 -11.83
CA LEU A 452 14.78 3.78 -11.14
C LEU A 452 16.07 4.42 -11.65
N GLU A 453 16.04 5.68 -12.03
CA GLU A 453 17.22 6.44 -12.44
C GLU A 453 17.14 7.84 -11.83
N GLY A 454 18.22 8.35 -11.24
CA GLY A 454 18.13 9.61 -10.51
C GLY A 454 19.44 10.07 -9.88
N ALA A 455 19.31 11.05 -9.00
CA ALA A 455 20.42 11.58 -8.21
C ALA A 455 19.99 11.84 -6.77
N PHE A 456 20.92 11.72 -5.83
CA PHE A 456 20.69 12.05 -4.42
C PHE A 456 21.84 12.83 -3.80
N VAL A 457 21.53 13.60 -2.76
CA VAL A 457 22.48 14.37 -1.95
C VAL A 457 22.27 14.00 -0.49
N ILE A 458 23.25 13.33 0.12
CA ILE A 458 23.13 12.77 1.48
C ILE A 458 22.90 13.87 2.53
N PRO A 459 23.72 14.94 2.61
CA PRO A 459 23.54 15.97 3.64
C PRO A 459 22.19 16.70 3.55
N GLU A 460 21.66 16.92 2.34
CA GLU A 460 20.37 17.60 2.13
C GLU A 460 19.15 16.69 2.33
N LYS A 461 19.34 15.36 2.43
CA LYS A 461 18.27 14.36 2.36
C LYS A 461 17.39 14.59 1.13
N ALA A 462 18.03 14.84 0.00
CA ALA A 462 17.37 15.15 -1.27
C ALA A 462 17.56 13.98 -2.26
N VAL A 463 16.49 13.59 -2.94
CA VAL A 463 16.50 12.54 -3.97
C VAL A 463 15.57 12.96 -5.10
N ASP A 464 16.08 13.02 -6.32
CA ASP A 464 15.28 13.14 -7.54
C ASP A 464 15.37 11.80 -8.28
N VAL A 465 14.22 11.20 -8.59
CA VAL A 465 14.15 9.85 -9.19
C VAL A 465 13.12 9.80 -10.31
N GLN A 466 13.53 9.28 -11.45
CA GLN A 466 12.64 8.82 -12.50
C GLN A 466 12.30 7.35 -12.25
N LEU A 467 11.00 7.05 -12.23
CA LEU A 467 10.40 5.76 -11.90
C LEU A 467 9.70 5.22 -13.15
N ASP A 468 9.99 3.97 -13.53
CA ASP A 468 9.24 3.21 -14.53
C ASP A 468 9.00 1.80 -14.00
N LEU A 469 7.77 1.52 -13.56
CA LEU A 469 7.30 0.22 -13.11
C LEU A 469 6.24 -0.28 -14.09
N LYS A 470 6.40 -1.50 -14.59
CA LYS A 470 5.46 -2.14 -15.51
C LYS A 470 5.05 -3.53 -15.03
N ASP A 471 3.80 -3.87 -15.28
CA ASP A 471 3.19 -5.17 -15.07
C ASP A 471 3.30 -5.67 -13.62
N PHE A 472 3.24 -4.77 -12.65
CA PHE A 472 3.34 -5.13 -11.23
C PHE A 472 2.08 -5.89 -10.77
N PRO A 473 2.20 -7.15 -10.35
CA PRO A 473 1.03 -7.97 -10.01
C PRO A 473 0.54 -7.64 -8.59
N VAL A 474 -0.48 -6.79 -8.48
CA VAL A 474 -1.06 -6.38 -7.19
C VAL A 474 -1.61 -7.58 -6.39
N ALA A 475 -1.92 -8.70 -7.04
CA ALA A 475 -2.30 -9.94 -6.38
C ALA A 475 -1.27 -10.47 -5.35
N MET A 476 -0.04 -9.95 -5.33
CA MET A 476 0.97 -10.28 -4.31
C MET A 476 0.60 -9.79 -2.90
N ILE A 477 -0.25 -8.75 -2.77
CA ILE A 477 -0.70 -8.24 -1.46
C ILE A 477 -1.94 -8.97 -0.92
N GLN A 478 -2.48 -9.94 -1.66
CA GLN A 478 -3.68 -10.70 -1.27
C GLN A 478 -3.62 -11.30 0.15
N PRO A 479 -2.50 -11.88 0.63
CA PRO A 479 -2.42 -12.42 2.00
C PRO A 479 -2.67 -11.37 3.08
N TYR A 480 -2.34 -10.10 2.83
CA TYR A 480 -2.56 -8.99 3.76
C TYR A 480 -4.01 -8.49 3.73
N LEU A 481 -4.72 -8.67 2.60
CA LEU A 481 -6.14 -8.30 2.47
C LEU A 481 -7.09 -9.36 3.01
N THR A 482 -6.67 -10.62 3.02
CA THR A 482 -7.50 -11.79 3.39
C THR A 482 -8.08 -11.73 4.82
N PRO A 483 -7.36 -11.23 5.85
CA PRO A 483 -7.91 -11.13 7.20
C PRO A 483 -9.03 -10.08 7.34
N ILE A 484 -8.95 -8.99 6.58
CA ILE A 484 -9.84 -7.82 6.71
C ILE A 484 -10.96 -7.79 5.67
N THR A 485 -10.78 -8.48 4.54
CA THR A 485 -11.74 -8.50 3.44
C THR A 485 -11.97 -9.90 2.87
N SER A 486 -13.12 -10.09 2.23
CA SER A 486 -13.45 -11.23 1.36
C SER A 486 -13.12 -10.92 -0.11
N LEU A 487 -12.36 -9.86 -0.40
CA LEU A 487 -11.96 -9.49 -1.76
C LEU A 487 -10.86 -10.44 -2.25
N SER A 488 -11.03 -10.97 -3.45
CA SER A 488 -10.04 -11.78 -4.16
C SER A 488 -9.58 -11.05 -5.42
N ILE A 489 -8.26 -10.83 -5.52
CA ILE A 489 -7.58 -10.26 -6.68
C ILE A 489 -7.16 -11.41 -7.60
N ASN A 490 -8.00 -11.71 -8.60
CA ASN A 490 -7.72 -12.79 -9.56
C ASN A 490 -6.69 -12.34 -10.61
N SER A 491 -6.84 -11.10 -11.10
CA SER A 491 -5.88 -10.37 -11.90
C SER A 491 -6.02 -8.87 -11.61
N LEU A 492 -4.89 -8.18 -11.52
CA LEU A 492 -4.77 -6.73 -11.38
C LEU A 492 -3.29 -6.37 -11.54
N LEU A 493 -2.98 -5.71 -12.65
CA LEU A 493 -1.63 -5.21 -12.94
C LEU A 493 -1.59 -3.71 -12.68
N PHE A 494 -0.46 -3.23 -12.17
CA PHE A 494 -0.21 -1.83 -11.89
C PHE A 494 1.04 -1.36 -12.62
N ASP A 495 0.93 -0.24 -13.30
CA ASP A 495 2.07 0.45 -13.90
C ASP A 495 2.14 1.88 -13.37
N ILE A 496 3.35 2.41 -13.24
CA ILE A 496 3.59 3.81 -12.88
C ILE A 496 4.83 4.29 -13.62
N ASN A 497 4.71 5.46 -14.26
CA ASN A 497 5.81 6.12 -14.95
C ASN A 497 5.83 7.59 -14.55
N GLY A 498 6.98 8.10 -14.09
CA GLY A 498 7.03 9.50 -13.67
C GLY A 498 8.34 9.90 -13.03
N LYS A 499 8.36 11.13 -12.51
CA LYS A 499 9.46 11.72 -11.73
C LYS A 499 8.95 12.02 -10.33
N ALA A 500 9.69 11.57 -9.33
CA ALA A 500 9.47 11.93 -7.94
C ALA A 500 10.67 12.73 -7.42
N SER A 501 10.39 13.79 -6.67
CA SER A 501 11.41 14.55 -5.93
C SER A 501 11.08 14.47 -4.44
N PHE A 502 12.04 14.07 -3.62
CA PHE A 502 11.94 14.12 -2.18
C PHE A 502 13.01 15.08 -1.66
N LYS A 503 12.60 16.19 -1.05
CA LYS A 503 13.52 17.19 -0.47
C LYS A 503 12.99 17.69 0.86
N ARG A 504 13.80 17.61 1.92
CA ARG A 504 13.42 18.04 3.28
C ARG A 504 12.06 17.49 3.73
N GLU A 505 11.85 16.19 3.56
CA GLU A 505 10.61 15.49 3.96
C GLU A 505 9.35 15.88 3.18
N GLN A 506 9.51 16.57 2.05
CA GLN A 506 8.41 16.90 1.14
C GLN A 506 8.55 16.08 -0.14
N LEU A 507 7.46 15.39 -0.50
CA LEU A 507 7.34 14.62 -1.74
C LEU A 507 6.60 15.42 -2.81
N ASN A 508 7.16 15.46 -4.02
CA ASN A 508 6.43 15.81 -5.24
C ASN A 508 6.51 14.63 -6.22
N PHE A 509 5.47 14.47 -7.04
CA PHE A 509 5.41 13.45 -8.08
C PHE A 509 4.72 14.00 -9.33
N GLU A 510 5.31 13.75 -10.50
CA GLU A 510 4.75 14.08 -11.80
C GLU A 510 4.81 12.85 -12.71
N GLY A 511 3.69 12.43 -13.31
CA GLY A 511 3.69 11.26 -14.18
C GLY A 511 2.31 10.69 -14.48
N SER A 512 2.26 9.40 -14.79
CA SER A 512 1.04 8.65 -15.04
C SER A 512 1.04 7.30 -14.34
N THR A 513 -0.15 6.75 -14.10
CA THR A 513 -0.32 5.41 -13.55
C THR A 513 -1.54 4.75 -14.15
N GLN A 514 -1.52 3.42 -14.25
CA GLN A 514 -2.63 2.65 -14.76
C GLN A 514 -2.80 1.34 -14.01
N PHE A 515 -4.06 0.95 -13.84
CA PHE A 515 -4.44 -0.39 -13.45
C PHE A 515 -4.94 -1.11 -14.69
N ARG A 516 -4.48 -2.34 -14.94
CA ARG A 516 -4.85 -3.16 -16.11
C ARG A 516 -5.31 -4.54 -15.72
N ASP A 517 -6.07 -5.19 -16.61
CA ASP A 517 -6.62 -6.54 -16.44
C ASP A 517 -7.32 -6.70 -15.07
N LEU A 518 -8.26 -5.81 -14.78
CA LEU A 518 -8.94 -5.77 -13.51
C LEU A 518 -9.90 -6.95 -13.44
N GLN A 519 -9.68 -7.86 -12.49
CA GLN A 519 -10.56 -8.98 -12.19
C GLN A 519 -10.64 -9.17 -10.67
N LEU A 520 -11.58 -8.44 -10.05
CA LEU A 520 -11.82 -8.48 -8.62
C LEU A 520 -13.11 -9.25 -8.33
N THR A 521 -13.05 -10.22 -7.42
CA THR A 521 -14.20 -11.04 -7.04
C THR A 521 -14.40 -11.09 -5.52
N ASN A 522 -15.60 -11.44 -5.08
CA ASN A 522 -15.87 -11.78 -3.70
C ASN A 522 -15.57 -13.28 -3.49
N GLN A 523 -14.55 -13.59 -2.70
CA GLN A 523 -14.10 -14.95 -2.40
C GLN A 523 -15.21 -15.83 -1.81
N ALA A 524 -16.12 -15.26 -1.01
CA ALA A 524 -17.20 -16.03 -0.37
C ALA A 524 -18.29 -16.46 -1.36
N GLN A 525 -18.47 -15.73 -2.47
CA GLN A 525 -19.63 -15.87 -3.36
C GLN A 525 -19.26 -16.11 -4.83
N SER A 526 -17.98 -16.04 -5.18
CA SER A 526 -17.47 -16.08 -6.56
C SER A 526 -18.16 -15.07 -7.50
N GLN A 527 -18.61 -13.95 -6.96
CA GLN A 527 -19.26 -12.87 -7.71
C GLN A 527 -18.23 -11.81 -8.08
N ALA A 528 -18.32 -11.28 -9.31
CA ALA A 528 -17.51 -10.13 -9.72
C ALA A 528 -17.85 -8.91 -8.84
N VAL A 529 -16.82 -8.16 -8.46
CA VAL A 529 -16.92 -6.91 -7.71
C VAL A 529 -16.60 -5.73 -8.63
N LEU A 530 -15.54 -5.89 -9.42
CA LEU A 530 -15.11 -4.95 -10.45
C LEU A 530 -14.33 -5.74 -11.49
N ALA A 531 -14.60 -5.52 -12.76
CA ALA A 531 -13.79 -6.07 -13.84
C ALA A 531 -13.61 -5.05 -14.96
N GLY A 532 -12.57 -5.16 -15.78
CA GLY A 532 -12.40 -4.28 -16.94
C GLY A 532 -11.00 -4.30 -17.52
N GLN A 533 -10.82 -3.60 -18.65
CA GLN A 533 -9.51 -3.49 -19.28
C GLN A 533 -8.55 -2.64 -18.46
N GLY A 534 -8.99 -1.46 -18.03
CA GLY A 534 -8.11 -0.57 -17.30
C GLY A 534 -8.73 0.71 -16.73
N ILE A 535 -8.05 1.24 -15.72
CA ILE A 535 -8.22 2.60 -15.22
C ILE A 535 -6.89 3.30 -15.42
N TYR A 536 -6.88 4.39 -16.18
CA TYR A 536 -5.67 5.13 -16.55
C TYR A 536 -5.74 6.53 -15.95
N PHE A 537 -4.65 6.99 -15.35
CA PHE A 537 -4.50 8.32 -14.77
C PHE A 537 -3.30 8.99 -15.44
N GLU A 538 -3.59 10.01 -16.24
CA GLU A 538 -2.59 10.75 -17.01
C GLU A 538 -2.35 12.15 -16.42
N ASP A 539 -1.16 12.68 -16.62
CA ASP A 539 -0.72 13.99 -16.16
C ASP A 539 -0.98 14.24 -14.65
N ILE A 540 -0.62 13.27 -13.81
CA ILE A 540 -0.63 13.43 -12.35
C ILE A 540 0.43 14.45 -11.97
N ASN A 541 0.06 15.44 -11.17
CA ASN A 541 0.96 16.35 -10.47
C ASN A 541 0.55 16.40 -8.99
N PHE A 542 1.38 15.82 -8.13
CA PHE A 542 1.21 15.79 -6.69
C PHE A 542 2.29 16.65 -6.03
N SER A 543 1.89 17.56 -5.15
CA SER A 543 2.81 18.30 -4.28
C SER A 543 2.34 18.28 -2.84
N GLN A 544 3.13 17.67 -1.97
CA GLN A 544 2.86 17.65 -0.54
C GLN A 544 3.00 19.04 0.09
N SER A 545 3.96 19.85 -0.38
CA SER A 545 4.20 21.20 0.13
C SER A 545 3.05 22.17 -0.17
N GLN A 546 2.42 22.01 -1.33
CA GLN A 546 1.27 22.80 -1.76
C GLN A 546 -0.07 22.16 -1.38
N LYS A 547 -0.04 20.97 -0.75
CA LYS A 547 -1.21 20.12 -0.47
C LYS A 547 -2.14 20.00 -1.69
N SER A 548 -1.56 19.73 -2.86
CA SER A 548 -2.28 19.71 -4.13
C SER A 548 -2.11 18.39 -4.89
N LEU A 549 -3.19 17.93 -5.51
CA LEU A 549 -3.21 16.82 -6.46
C LEU A 549 -3.97 17.27 -7.71
N SER A 550 -3.28 17.33 -8.84
CA SER A 550 -3.88 17.55 -10.15
C SER A 550 -3.75 16.28 -10.99
N ILE A 551 -4.81 15.90 -11.72
CA ILE A 551 -4.80 14.79 -12.67
C ILE A 551 -5.37 15.33 -13.98
N GLY A 552 -4.66 15.21 -15.10
CA GLY A 552 -5.14 15.71 -16.39
C GLY A 552 -6.34 14.93 -16.90
N GLU A 553 -6.22 13.61 -16.98
CA GLU A 553 -7.30 12.72 -17.42
C GLU A 553 -7.36 11.43 -16.61
N ILE A 554 -8.58 11.00 -16.28
CA ILE A 554 -8.88 9.65 -15.78
C ILE A 554 -9.70 8.93 -16.86
N LEU A 555 -9.16 7.87 -17.45
CA LEU A 555 -9.88 7.04 -18.41
C LEU A 555 -10.36 5.74 -17.75
N LEU A 556 -11.66 5.48 -17.85
CA LEU A 556 -12.31 4.24 -17.46
C LEU A 556 -12.67 3.47 -18.74
N ASP A 557 -11.92 2.41 -19.07
CA ASP A 557 -12.05 1.68 -20.34
C ASP A 557 -12.62 0.27 -20.13
N GLU A 558 -13.76 0.00 -20.77
CA GLU A 558 -14.48 -1.28 -20.76
C GLU A 558 -14.68 -1.87 -19.36
N MET A 559 -15.00 -1.00 -18.39
CA MET A 559 -15.25 -1.37 -17.01
C MET A 559 -16.64 -1.98 -16.82
N LEU A 560 -16.73 -3.02 -15.99
CA LEU A 560 -17.96 -3.67 -15.54
C LEU A 560 -18.19 -3.40 -14.05
N TYR A 561 -19.33 -2.79 -13.74
CA TYR A 561 -19.76 -2.43 -12.37
C TYR A 561 -20.98 -3.27 -11.94
N PRO A 562 -20.79 -4.42 -11.30
CA PRO A 562 -21.87 -5.20 -10.72
C PRO A 562 -22.30 -4.61 -9.36
N ILE A 563 -23.47 -3.99 -9.32
CA ILE A 563 -24.06 -3.42 -8.11
C ILE A 563 -25.29 -4.25 -7.74
N SER A 564 -25.25 -4.91 -6.59
CA SER A 564 -26.38 -5.71 -6.11
C SER A 564 -26.89 -5.19 -4.77
N VAL A 565 -28.16 -4.84 -4.71
CA VAL A 565 -28.89 -4.64 -3.45
C VAL A 565 -29.32 -6.01 -2.94
N LEU A 566 -28.97 -6.35 -1.70
CA LEU A 566 -29.17 -7.69 -1.13
C LEU A 566 -30.33 -7.75 -0.15
N LYS A 567 -30.46 -6.75 0.73
CA LYS A 567 -31.57 -6.65 1.69
C LYS A 567 -31.93 -5.19 1.92
N ARG A 568 -33.23 -4.92 2.10
CA ARG A 568 -33.76 -3.71 2.73
C ARG A 568 -34.26 -4.08 4.13
N ASN A 569 -33.70 -3.49 5.18
CA ASN A 569 -34.16 -3.66 6.56
C ASN A 569 -34.29 -2.28 7.25
N GLU A 570 -34.79 -2.26 8.49
CA GLU A 570 -34.94 -1.02 9.27
C GLU A 570 -33.60 -0.30 9.52
N SER A 571 -32.47 -1.01 9.46
CA SER A 571 -31.10 -0.49 9.61
C SER A 571 -30.46 -0.03 8.29
N GLY A 572 -31.12 -0.19 7.14
CA GLY A 572 -30.68 0.36 5.85
C GLY A 572 -30.75 -0.61 4.67
N THR A 573 -30.12 -0.22 3.56
CA THR A 573 -29.98 -1.07 2.36
C THR A 573 -28.57 -1.66 2.33
N THR A 574 -28.47 -2.99 2.30
CA THR A 574 -27.18 -3.69 2.18
C THR A 574 -26.85 -4.00 0.72
N THR A 575 -25.58 -3.91 0.35
CA THR A 575 -25.08 -4.18 -1.01
C THR A 575 -24.04 -5.29 -1.03
N ASN A 576 -23.71 -5.82 -2.21
CA ASN A 576 -22.58 -6.73 -2.40
C ASN A 576 -21.25 -6.15 -1.90
N PHE A 577 -21.05 -4.84 -1.99
CA PHE A 577 -19.85 -4.17 -1.45
C PHE A 577 -19.79 -4.15 0.07
N SER A 578 -20.95 -4.00 0.74
CA SER A 578 -21.00 -4.02 2.21
C SER A 578 -20.59 -5.36 2.83
N GLN A 579 -20.59 -6.45 2.05
CA GLN A 579 -20.16 -7.79 2.47
C GLN A 579 -18.67 -8.06 2.21
N LEU A 580 -17.94 -7.13 1.60
CA LEU A 580 -16.52 -7.30 1.31
C LEU A 580 -15.66 -7.17 2.57
N MET A 581 -16.06 -6.34 3.53
CA MET A 581 -15.36 -6.23 4.81
C MET A 581 -15.77 -7.39 5.71
N LYS A 582 -14.79 -8.07 6.32
CA LYS A 582 -15.07 -9.08 7.34
C LYS A 582 -15.32 -8.35 8.64
N THR A 583 -16.58 -8.16 9.00
CA THR A 583 -16.94 -7.68 10.33
C THR A 583 -16.50 -8.73 11.35
N THR A 584 -15.63 -8.37 12.28
CA THR A 584 -15.41 -9.17 13.48
C THR A 584 -16.71 -9.13 14.28
N GLU A 585 -17.57 -10.13 14.12
CA GLU A 585 -18.63 -10.38 15.09
C GLU A 585 -17.93 -10.62 16.43
N ALA A 586 -17.93 -9.59 17.28
CA ALA A 586 -17.75 -9.81 18.70
C ALA A 586 -18.87 -10.75 19.10
N SER A 587 -18.51 -12.00 19.40
CA SER A 587 -19.42 -13.01 19.92
C SER A 587 -20.21 -12.43 21.08
N GLU A 588 -21.47 -12.07 20.84
CA GLU A 588 -22.49 -12.06 21.87
C GLU A 588 -22.81 -13.52 22.23
N THR A 589 -21.92 -14.12 23.00
CA THR A 589 -22.28 -15.22 23.90
C THR A 589 -22.29 -14.63 25.29
N GLY A 590 -23.49 -14.63 25.89
CA GLY A 590 -23.74 -13.99 27.15
C GLY A 590 -22.83 -14.45 28.27
N ASP A 591 -22.47 -13.49 29.12
CA ASP A 591 -22.60 -13.68 30.54
C ASP A 591 -22.83 -12.31 31.17
N THR A 592 -23.89 -12.22 31.95
CA THR A 592 -24.06 -11.14 32.93
C THR A 592 -22.90 -11.16 33.92
N PRO A 593 -22.35 -10.00 34.28
CA PRO A 593 -22.18 -9.75 35.70
C PRO A 593 -22.96 -8.52 36.13
N ASP A 594 -23.79 -8.78 37.12
CA ASP A 594 -24.38 -7.85 38.05
C ASP A 594 -23.38 -6.78 38.53
N SER A 595 -23.70 -5.51 38.32
CA SER A 595 -23.31 -4.46 39.27
C SER A 595 -24.19 -3.23 39.10
N LYS A 596 -25.19 -3.13 39.98
CA LYS A 596 -25.88 -1.89 40.31
C LYS A 596 -25.07 -1.09 41.34
N ALA A 597 -25.06 0.22 41.10
CA ALA A 597 -24.77 1.33 42.01
C ALA A 597 -23.28 1.54 42.39
N SER A 598 -22.74 2.75 42.39
CA SER A 598 -23.38 4.03 42.72
C SER A 598 -22.68 5.20 42.06
N ASP A 599 -23.51 6.20 41.71
CA ASP A 599 -23.18 7.57 41.37
C ASP A 599 -22.15 8.22 42.30
N THR A 600 -21.36 9.13 41.74
CA THR A 600 -21.19 10.44 42.36
C THR A 600 -21.14 11.50 41.26
N GLU A 601 -22.17 12.33 41.24
CA GLU A 601 -22.21 13.61 40.54
C GLU A 601 -21.03 14.50 40.98
N SER A 602 -20.41 15.19 40.02
CA SER A 602 -20.24 16.64 40.19
C SER A 602 -20.13 17.32 38.84
N ASN A 603 -21.21 18.01 38.53
CA ASN A 603 -21.36 19.01 37.50
C ASN A 603 -20.47 20.23 37.82
N LYS A 604 -19.64 20.69 36.89
CA LYS A 604 -19.46 22.14 36.68
C LYS A 604 -18.87 22.49 35.32
N THR A 605 -19.66 23.33 34.68
CA THR A 605 -19.46 24.20 33.52
C THR A 605 -18.26 25.13 33.68
N ASP A 606 -17.43 25.22 32.64
CA ASP A 606 -16.87 26.45 32.05
C ASP A 606 -16.33 26.03 30.67
N SER A 607 -17.00 26.40 29.57
CA SER A 607 -16.95 27.71 28.92
C SER A 607 -15.52 28.13 28.56
N ASP A 608 -15.32 28.18 27.24
CA ASP A 608 -14.34 29.00 26.54
C ASP A 608 -12.91 28.47 26.41
N THR A 609 -12.71 27.67 25.35
CA THR A 609 -11.58 27.89 24.46
C THR A 609 -12.03 27.59 23.05
N THR A 610 -12.71 28.56 22.44
CA THR A 610 -12.64 28.74 20.98
C THR A 610 -11.24 29.25 20.63
N ALA A 611 -10.25 28.38 20.81
CA ALA A 611 -9.05 28.48 20.00
C ALA A 611 -9.52 28.10 18.58
N PRO A 612 -9.36 28.96 17.56
CA PRO A 612 -9.57 28.51 16.20
C PRO A 612 -8.62 27.32 16.03
N LYS A 613 -9.16 26.13 15.77
CA LYS A 613 -8.42 25.15 14.98
C LYS A 613 -7.99 25.97 13.77
N THR A 614 -6.70 26.31 13.69
CA THR A 614 -6.07 26.70 12.44
C THR A 614 -6.60 25.71 11.42
N ALA A 615 -7.39 26.21 10.46
CA ALA A 615 -7.84 25.42 9.34
C ALA A 615 -6.60 24.74 8.80
N ASP A 616 -6.50 23.44 9.05
CA ASP A 616 -5.47 22.63 8.42
C ASP A 616 -5.85 22.70 6.96
N GLU A 617 -5.16 23.51 6.16
CA GLU A 617 -5.56 23.78 4.77
C GLU A 617 -5.84 22.45 4.07
N ASP A 618 -7.07 22.26 3.61
CA ASP A 618 -7.53 21.01 3.02
C ASP A 618 -6.82 20.77 1.68
N TRP A 619 -6.67 19.50 1.31
CA TRP A 619 -6.05 19.13 0.04
C TRP A 619 -6.87 19.66 -1.15
N LEU A 620 -6.20 20.39 -2.05
CA LEU A 620 -6.79 20.83 -3.31
C LEU A 620 -6.63 19.71 -4.36
N VAL A 621 -7.75 19.08 -4.72
CA VAL A 621 -7.80 18.02 -5.74
C VAL A 621 -8.44 18.59 -7.00
N ASN A 622 -7.77 18.49 -8.13
CA ASN A 622 -8.28 18.88 -9.45
C ASN A 622 -8.14 17.70 -10.42
N ILE A 623 -9.20 17.39 -11.15
CA ILE A 623 -9.23 16.38 -12.20
C ILE A 623 -9.74 17.09 -13.46
N GLY A 624 -8.87 17.23 -14.45
CA GLY A 624 -9.18 17.92 -15.70
C GLY A 624 -10.32 17.25 -16.43
N LYS A 625 -10.24 15.93 -16.63
CA LYS A 625 -11.25 15.16 -17.37
C LYS A 625 -11.40 13.74 -16.84
N VAL A 626 -12.61 13.23 -16.78
CA VAL A 626 -12.90 11.80 -16.59
C VAL A 626 -13.60 11.28 -17.83
N SER A 627 -12.91 10.43 -18.59
CA SER A 627 -13.44 9.78 -19.79
C SER A 627 -13.97 8.39 -19.47
N ILE A 628 -15.18 8.12 -19.93
CA ILE A 628 -15.83 6.83 -19.80
C ILE A 628 -16.00 6.25 -21.20
N LYS A 629 -15.43 5.07 -21.44
CA LYS A 629 -15.40 4.43 -22.76
C LYS A 629 -15.92 3.00 -22.69
N ASN A 630 -17.08 2.78 -23.32
CA ASN A 630 -17.71 1.48 -23.48
C ASN A 630 -17.89 0.69 -22.16
N ASN A 631 -18.21 1.39 -21.07
CA ASN A 631 -18.42 0.77 -19.77
C ASN A 631 -19.79 0.08 -19.69
N LYS A 632 -19.94 -0.81 -18.71
CA LYS A 632 -21.17 -1.55 -18.40
C LYS A 632 -21.48 -1.46 -16.92
N LEU A 633 -22.72 -1.14 -16.57
CA LEU A 633 -23.21 -1.20 -15.20
C LEU A 633 -24.31 -2.26 -15.13
N GLN A 634 -24.13 -3.24 -14.24
CA GLN A 634 -25.12 -4.27 -13.99
C GLN A 634 -25.71 -4.03 -12.61
N PHE A 635 -26.93 -3.56 -12.57
CA PHE A 635 -27.66 -3.36 -11.33
C PHE A 635 -28.62 -4.53 -11.11
N SER A 636 -28.62 -5.08 -9.89
CA SER A 636 -29.61 -6.06 -9.47
C SER A 636 -30.21 -5.70 -8.10
N ASP A 637 -31.52 -5.57 -8.01
CA ASP A 637 -32.22 -5.45 -6.75
C ASP A 637 -32.78 -6.81 -6.32
N ARG A 638 -32.17 -7.41 -5.30
CA ARG A 638 -32.56 -8.70 -4.72
C ARG A 638 -33.26 -8.54 -3.37
N GLY A 639 -33.62 -7.30 -3.01
CA GLY A 639 -34.33 -6.97 -1.77
C GLY A 639 -35.85 -7.14 -1.87
N LEU A 640 -36.38 -7.61 -3.00
CA LEU A 640 -37.79 -7.91 -3.24
C LEU A 640 -37.98 -9.43 -3.41
N ASP A 641 -39.24 -9.89 -3.35
CA ASP A 641 -39.59 -11.30 -3.59
C ASP A 641 -39.14 -11.79 -4.99
N GLU A 642 -39.23 -10.91 -5.98
CA GLU A 642 -38.72 -11.14 -7.34
C GLU A 642 -37.59 -10.15 -7.64
N PRO A 643 -36.39 -10.61 -8.05
CA PRO A 643 -35.26 -9.72 -8.27
C PRO A 643 -35.44 -8.88 -9.54
N VAL A 644 -35.00 -7.62 -9.48
CA VAL A 644 -35.03 -6.69 -10.61
C VAL A 644 -33.63 -6.54 -11.19
N TYR A 645 -33.51 -6.53 -12.51
CA TYR A 645 -32.24 -6.34 -13.20
C TYR A 645 -32.31 -5.13 -14.13
N PHE A 646 -31.27 -4.30 -14.08
CA PHE A 646 -31.05 -3.19 -14.99
C PHE A 646 -29.61 -3.23 -15.49
N ASN A 647 -29.44 -3.37 -16.80
CA ASN A 647 -28.13 -3.32 -17.42
C ASN A 647 -27.99 -2.01 -18.18
N ILE A 648 -26.97 -1.23 -17.87
CA ILE A 648 -26.54 -0.11 -18.70
C ILE A 648 -25.35 -0.59 -19.50
N GLU A 649 -25.50 -0.59 -20.82
CA GLU A 649 -24.48 -0.99 -21.78
C GLU A 649 -24.04 0.21 -22.62
N GLN A 650 -22.85 0.11 -23.22
CA GLN A 650 -22.26 1.17 -24.05
C GLN A 650 -22.25 2.52 -23.31
N LEU A 651 -21.93 2.50 -22.02
CA LEU A 651 -21.80 3.72 -21.23
C LEU A 651 -20.57 4.49 -21.72
N ASN A 652 -20.81 5.65 -22.31
CA ASN A 652 -19.79 6.53 -22.84
C ASN A 652 -20.05 7.96 -22.37
N GLY A 653 -18.99 8.75 -22.22
CA GLY A 653 -19.14 10.16 -21.89
C GLY A 653 -17.94 10.76 -21.19
N VAL A 654 -18.11 11.99 -20.75
CA VAL A 654 -17.05 12.78 -20.11
C VAL A 654 -17.62 13.55 -18.91
N ILE A 655 -16.79 13.68 -17.87
CA ILE A 655 -16.95 14.67 -16.80
C ILE A 655 -15.73 15.61 -16.88
N ASP A 656 -15.95 16.91 -17.04
CA ASP A 656 -14.89 17.91 -17.25
C ASP A 656 -14.79 18.86 -16.04
N GLN A 657 -13.56 19.19 -15.61
CA GLN A 657 -13.23 20.11 -14.52
C GLN A 657 -13.77 19.73 -13.12
N LEU A 658 -13.51 18.50 -12.66
CA LEU A 658 -13.76 18.11 -11.27
C LEU A 658 -12.75 18.77 -10.32
N SER A 659 -13.22 19.39 -9.23
CA SER A 659 -12.33 20.04 -8.26
C SER A 659 -12.92 20.04 -6.85
N SER A 660 -12.09 19.83 -5.82
CA SER A 660 -12.48 19.96 -4.41
C SER A 660 -12.72 21.41 -3.98
N LYS A 661 -12.34 22.41 -4.80
CA LYS A 661 -12.57 23.81 -4.50
C LYS A 661 -14.06 24.09 -4.35
N ASN A 662 -14.43 24.73 -3.23
CA ASN A 662 -15.80 25.17 -3.00
C ASN A 662 -16.32 26.01 -4.18
N LEU A 663 -17.57 25.75 -4.57
CA LEU A 663 -18.26 26.39 -5.71
C LEU A 663 -17.77 25.99 -7.10
N SER A 664 -16.78 25.10 -7.25
CA SER A 664 -16.44 24.54 -8.57
C SER A 664 -17.64 23.75 -9.14
N ARG A 665 -17.73 23.66 -10.46
CA ARG A 665 -18.82 22.98 -11.17
C ARG A 665 -18.19 22.21 -12.32
N ALA A 666 -18.31 20.89 -12.28
CA ALA A 666 -17.85 20.02 -13.34
C ALA A 666 -18.99 19.74 -14.31
N ASP A 667 -18.75 19.88 -15.62
CA ASP A 667 -19.74 19.56 -16.63
C ASP A 667 -19.77 18.04 -16.83
N ILE A 668 -20.96 17.43 -16.81
CA ILE A 668 -21.18 16.00 -17.03
C ILE A 668 -21.98 15.80 -18.31
N ASN A 669 -21.55 14.86 -19.16
CA ASN A 669 -22.29 14.42 -20.33
C ASN A 669 -22.06 12.91 -20.56
N LEU A 670 -23.03 12.09 -20.15
CA LEU A 670 -23.00 10.64 -20.28
C LEU A 670 -24.15 10.16 -21.16
N ALA A 671 -23.92 9.09 -21.92
CA ALA A 671 -24.94 8.41 -22.71
C ALA A 671 -24.67 6.90 -22.75
N GLY A 672 -25.73 6.13 -22.99
CA GLY A 672 -25.63 4.69 -23.22
C GLY A 672 -27.01 4.08 -23.44
N GLN A 673 -27.12 2.77 -23.24
CA GLN A 673 -28.36 2.02 -23.49
C GLN A 673 -28.73 1.17 -22.28
N ILE A 674 -29.98 1.31 -21.83
CA ILE A 674 -30.61 0.45 -20.83
C ILE A 674 -31.10 -0.82 -21.53
N ASN A 675 -30.71 -1.98 -21.00
CA ASN A 675 -31.00 -3.32 -21.47
C ASN A 675 -30.71 -3.53 -22.97
N GLY A 676 -29.75 -2.77 -23.52
CA GLY A 676 -29.28 -2.86 -24.90
C GLY A 676 -30.19 -2.22 -25.97
N TYR A 677 -31.25 -1.50 -25.59
CA TYR A 677 -32.16 -0.87 -26.56
C TYR A 677 -32.69 0.51 -26.18
N ALA A 678 -32.89 0.81 -24.90
CA ALA A 678 -33.50 2.07 -24.45
C ALA A 678 -32.41 3.12 -24.20
N PRO A 679 -32.27 4.18 -25.01
CA PRO A 679 -31.20 5.14 -24.80
C PRO A 679 -31.45 5.96 -23.55
N PHE A 680 -30.36 6.31 -22.87
CA PHE A 680 -30.38 7.27 -21.78
C PHE A 680 -29.27 8.30 -21.96
N MET A 681 -29.46 9.47 -21.34
CA MET A 681 -28.51 10.56 -21.35
C MET A 681 -28.55 11.29 -20.01
N VAL A 682 -27.38 11.75 -19.57
CA VAL A 682 -27.21 12.60 -18.39
C VAL A 682 -26.39 13.81 -18.83
N LYS A 683 -26.91 15.01 -18.63
CA LYS A 683 -26.21 16.27 -18.95
C LYS A 683 -26.36 17.27 -17.81
N GLY A 684 -25.37 18.11 -17.59
CA GLY A 684 -25.49 19.22 -16.63
C GLY A 684 -24.21 19.42 -15.84
N GLN A 685 -24.35 19.80 -14.57
CA GLN A 685 -23.22 20.17 -13.72
C GLN A 685 -23.27 19.47 -12.36
N ILE A 686 -22.11 19.04 -11.87
CA ILE A 686 -21.96 18.38 -10.57
C ILE A 686 -20.75 18.94 -9.80
N ASN A 687 -20.75 18.78 -8.48
CA ASN A 687 -19.55 18.92 -7.65
C ASN A 687 -19.60 17.90 -6.50
N PRO A 688 -19.10 16.67 -6.74
CA PRO A 688 -19.07 15.63 -5.71
C PRO A 688 -17.86 15.74 -4.78
N LEU A 689 -16.85 16.56 -5.09
CA LEU A 689 -15.60 16.65 -4.33
C LEU A 689 -15.60 17.77 -3.28
N SER A 690 -16.51 18.74 -3.38
CA SER A 690 -16.67 19.79 -2.36
C SER A 690 -17.47 19.30 -1.16
N GLU A 691 -17.23 19.89 0.02
CA GLU A 691 -18.02 19.63 1.23
C GLU A 691 -19.52 19.91 1.05
N GLN A 692 -19.86 20.88 0.20
CA GLN A 692 -21.23 21.23 -0.15
C GLN A 692 -21.58 20.65 -1.52
N ALA A 693 -22.08 19.41 -1.55
CA ALA A 693 -22.49 18.74 -2.78
C ALA A 693 -23.42 19.64 -3.62
N TYR A 694 -23.07 19.79 -4.90
CA TYR A 694 -23.88 20.50 -5.88
C TYR A 694 -24.24 19.57 -7.03
N THR A 695 -25.47 19.66 -7.49
CA THR A 695 -25.95 18.97 -8.69
C THR A 695 -26.92 19.89 -9.41
N ASN A 696 -26.86 19.94 -10.74
CA ASN A 696 -27.87 20.51 -11.61
C ASN A 696 -27.84 19.71 -12.92
N VAL A 697 -28.53 18.57 -12.92
CA VAL A 697 -28.46 17.58 -13.99
C VAL A 697 -29.83 17.31 -14.59
N ASP A 698 -29.85 17.20 -15.90
CA ASP A 698 -30.96 16.69 -16.70
C ASP A 698 -30.64 15.23 -17.05
N VAL A 699 -31.54 14.32 -16.69
CA VAL A 699 -31.46 12.90 -17.02
C VAL A 699 -32.66 12.54 -17.89
N SER A 700 -32.42 12.07 -19.11
CA SER A 700 -33.47 11.62 -20.01
C SER A 700 -33.33 10.12 -20.26
N MET A 701 -34.41 9.37 -20.12
CA MET A 701 -34.47 7.96 -20.51
C MET A 701 -35.69 7.77 -21.39
N THR A 702 -35.56 7.05 -22.51
CA THR A 702 -36.68 6.87 -23.43
C THR A 702 -36.93 5.41 -23.77
N ASP A 703 -38.20 5.05 -23.91
CA ASP A 703 -38.65 3.75 -24.40
C ASP A 703 -38.23 2.54 -23.56
N ILE A 704 -38.05 2.71 -22.24
CA ILE A 704 -37.81 1.59 -21.32
C ILE A 704 -39.07 0.71 -21.28
N ALA A 705 -38.96 -0.61 -21.40
CA ALA A 705 -40.11 -1.49 -21.25
C ALA A 705 -40.68 -1.41 -19.82
N LEU A 706 -41.98 -1.10 -19.68
CA LEU A 706 -42.64 -1.02 -18.37
C LEU A 706 -42.57 -2.34 -17.59
N SER A 707 -42.51 -3.46 -18.28
CA SER A 707 -42.37 -4.79 -17.67
C SER A 707 -41.09 -4.94 -16.85
N THR A 708 -40.04 -4.15 -17.11
CA THR A 708 -38.82 -4.11 -16.27
C THR A 708 -39.13 -3.66 -14.84
N PHE A 709 -40.17 -2.84 -14.63
CA PHE A 709 -40.58 -2.35 -13.30
C PHE A 709 -41.69 -3.20 -12.66
N SER A 710 -42.13 -4.29 -13.31
CA SER A 710 -43.24 -5.12 -12.83
C SER A 710 -43.05 -5.68 -11.41
N PRO A 711 -41.85 -6.10 -10.97
CA PRO A 711 -41.67 -6.55 -9.58
C PRO A 711 -41.93 -5.43 -8.56
N TYR A 712 -41.55 -4.18 -8.87
CA TYR A 712 -41.85 -3.03 -8.01
C TYR A 712 -43.35 -2.72 -7.98
N SER A 713 -44.02 -2.70 -9.13
CA SER A 713 -45.46 -2.43 -9.17
C SER A 713 -46.28 -3.55 -8.52
N ARG A 714 -45.86 -4.81 -8.65
CA ARG A 714 -46.48 -5.93 -7.94
C ARG A 714 -46.37 -5.74 -6.42
N HIS A 715 -45.18 -5.40 -5.93
CA HIS A 715 -44.92 -5.26 -4.50
C HIS A 715 -45.62 -4.04 -3.86
N PHE A 716 -45.58 -2.87 -4.50
CA PHE A 716 -46.10 -1.63 -3.90
C PHE A 716 -47.53 -1.29 -4.36
N LEU A 717 -47.92 -1.71 -5.56
CA LEU A 717 -49.14 -1.30 -6.22
C LEU A 717 -50.15 -2.45 -6.42
N ASN A 718 -49.80 -3.70 -6.09
CA ASN A 718 -50.61 -4.92 -6.28
C ASN A 718 -51.02 -5.23 -7.73
N TYR A 719 -50.42 -4.56 -8.72
CA TYR A 719 -50.66 -4.81 -10.14
C TYR A 719 -49.32 -4.91 -10.89
N PRO A 720 -49.00 -6.06 -11.52
CA PRO A 720 -47.83 -6.17 -12.38
C PRO A 720 -48.01 -5.37 -13.68
N LEU A 721 -46.92 -4.84 -14.21
CA LEU A 721 -46.89 -4.12 -15.49
C LEU A 721 -46.58 -5.12 -16.60
N VAL A 722 -47.56 -5.41 -17.46
CA VAL A 722 -47.41 -6.47 -18.48
C VAL A 722 -46.90 -5.90 -19.80
N GLN A 723 -47.34 -4.69 -20.16
CA GLN A 723 -46.97 -4.05 -21.42
C GLN A 723 -46.92 -2.51 -21.27
N GLY A 724 -46.13 -1.91 -22.14
CA GLY A 724 -46.03 -0.46 -22.33
C GLY A 724 -44.57 0.01 -22.34
N LYS A 725 -44.38 1.28 -22.67
CA LYS A 725 -43.09 1.96 -22.66
C LYS A 725 -43.10 3.08 -21.62
N PHE A 726 -41.95 3.32 -21.02
CA PHE A 726 -41.72 4.35 -20.04
C PHE A 726 -40.57 5.24 -20.51
N SER A 727 -40.84 6.53 -20.56
CA SER A 727 -39.85 7.58 -20.81
C SER A 727 -39.91 8.57 -19.66
N THR A 728 -38.78 9.18 -19.32
CA THR A 728 -38.71 10.16 -18.24
C THR A 728 -37.68 11.23 -18.54
N ASP A 729 -38.02 12.47 -18.21
CA ASP A 729 -37.11 13.61 -18.17
C ASP A 729 -37.05 14.12 -16.73
N LEU A 730 -35.86 14.05 -16.15
CA LEU A 730 -35.58 14.26 -14.74
C LEU A 730 -34.64 15.46 -14.60
N LYS A 731 -35.08 16.55 -13.96
CA LYS A 731 -34.22 17.72 -13.70
C LYS A 731 -33.95 17.84 -12.22
N TYR A 732 -32.71 17.61 -11.81
CA TYR A 732 -32.32 17.50 -10.40
C TYR A 732 -31.32 18.58 -10.04
N LYS A 733 -31.74 19.48 -9.16
CA LYS A 733 -30.92 20.54 -8.61
C LYS A 733 -30.73 20.35 -7.11
N LEU A 734 -29.49 20.13 -6.68
CA LEU A 734 -29.08 20.13 -5.28
C LEU A 734 -28.17 21.33 -5.05
N ASN A 735 -28.53 22.19 -4.10
CA ASN A 735 -27.72 23.33 -3.70
C ASN A 735 -27.86 23.59 -2.20
N GLN A 736 -26.78 23.50 -1.44
CA GLN A 736 -26.79 23.70 0.03
C GLN A 736 -27.81 22.81 0.75
N SER A 737 -27.81 21.51 0.44
CA SER A 737 -28.77 20.52 0.94
C SER A 737 -30.24 20.72 0.51
N GLU A 738 -30.59 21.78 -0.21
CA GLU A 738 -31.92 21.93 -0.82
C GLU A 738 -31.98 21.17 -2.15
N LEU A 739 -32.83 20.15 -2.19
CA LEU A 739 -33.15 19.39 -3.39
C LEU A 739 -34.40 19.97 -4.04
N VAL A 740 -34.31 20.32 -5.32
CA VAL A 740 -35.42 20.62 -6.20
C VAL A 740 -35.34 19.65 -7.38
N ALA A 741 -36.34 18.80 -7.52
CA ALA A 741 -36.44 17.82 -8.59
C ALA A 741 -37.76 17.99 -9.37
N ASP A 742 -37.66 18.11 -10.69
CA ASP A 742 -38.79 18.12 -11.62
C ASP A 742 -38.76 16.81 -12.40
N ASN A 743 -39.77 15.97 -12.20
CA ASN A 743 -39.79 14.60 -12.72
C ASN A 743 -40.94 14.45 -13.70
N GLN A 744 -40.65 14.53 -15.00
CA GLN A 744 -41.64 14.30 -16.05
C GLN A 744 -41.66 12.81 -16.39
N LEU A 745 -42.79 12.16 -16.16
CA LEU A 745 -42.99 10.73 -16.41
C LEU A 745 -43.96 10.57 -17.58
N PHE A 746 -43.50 9.93 -18.66
CA PHE A 746 -44.31 9.61 -19.82
C PHE A 746 -44.45 8.10 -19.96
N ILE A 747 -45.69 7.63 -20.09
CA ILE A 747 -46.01 6.22 -20.24
C ILE A 747 -46.86 6.04 -21.50
N ASP A 748 -46.47 5.11 -22.37
CA ASP A 748 -47.18 4.77 -23.61
C ASP A 748 -47.67 3.31 -23.58
N GLN A 749 -48.93 3.09 -23.95
CA GLN A 749 -49.59 1.78 -23.99
C GLN A 749 -49.51 0.99 -22.68
N LEU A 750 -49.76 1.63 -21.53
CA LEU A 750 -49.79 0.95 -20.23
C LEU A 750 -50.85 -0.16 -20.21
N GLN A 751 -50.43 -1.38 -19.85
CA GLN A 751 -51.33 -2.49 -19.55
C GLN A 751 -50.98 -3.12 -18.19
N LEU A 752 -51.97 -3.15 -17.30
CA LEU A 752 -51.90 -3.83 -16.02
C LEU A 752 -52.21 -5.33 -16.20
N GLY A 753 -51.55 -6.18 -15.41
CA GLY A 753 -51.93 -7.59 -15.27
C GLY A 753 -52.99 -7.81 -14.20
N ASP A 754 -53.16 -9.06 -13.78
CA ASP A 754 -54.10 -9.43 -12.73
C ASP A 754 -53.67 -8.87 -11.37
N TYR A 755 -54.65 -8.55 -10.52
CA TYR A 755 -54.39 -8.13 -9.14
C TYR A 755 -53.64 -9.22 -8.37
N VAL A 756 -52.54 -8.84 -7.72
CA VAL A 756 -51.75 -9.72 -6.86
C VAL A 756 -51.61 -9.06 -5.49
N GLU A 757 -52.08 -9.76 -4.45
CA GLU A 757 -51.94 -9.28 -3.08
C GLU A 757 -50.47 -9.29 -2.64
N SER A 758 -50.00 -8.16 -2.11
CA SER A 758 -48.69 -8.00 -1.47
C SER A 758 -48.86 -7.34 -0.11
N GLU A 759 -48.06 -7.75 0.89
CA GLU A 759 -48.12 -7.21 2.25
C GLU A 759 -47.83 -5.69 2.30
N ALA A 760 -46.94 -5.21 1.43
CA ALA A 760 -46.58 -3.80 1.30
C ALA A 760 -47.50 -3.03 0.34
N GLY A 761 -48.52 -3.69 -0.21
CA GLY A 761 -49.39 -3.17 -1.25
C GLY A 761 -50.37 -2.11 -0.77
N LEU A 762 -50.53 -1.05 -1.58
CA LEU A 762 -51.39 0.10 -1.23
C LEU A 762 -52.89 -0.11 -1.53
N GLY A 763 -53.29 -1.22 -2.16
CA GLY A 763 -54.70 -1.56 -2.41
C GLY A 763 -55.48 -0.57 -3.29
N LEU A 764 -54.80 0.25 -4.10
CA LEU A 764 -55.42 1.29 -4.91
C LEU A 764 -56.19 0.70 -6.10
N PRO A 765 -57.36 1.26 -6.51
CA PRO A 765 -58.09 0.81 -7.69
C PRO A 765 -57.43 1.35 -8.96
N LEU A 766 -56.23 0.84 -9.27
CA LEU A 766 -55.42 1.28 -10.41
C LEU A 766 -56.07 1.15 -11.77
N PRO A 767 -56.89 0.13 -12.08
CA PRO A 767 -57.63 0.10 -13.35
C PRO A 767 -58.49 1.36 -13.56
N LEU A 768 -59.06 1.90 -12.46
CA LEU A 768 -59.81 3.15 -12.49
C LEU A 768 -58.92 4.34 -12.79
N ALA A 769 -57.82 4.49 -12.04
CA ALA A 769 -56.87 5.58 -12.24
C ALA A 769 -56.24 5.59 -13.65
N VAL A 770 -55.81 4.43 -14.15
CA VAL A 770 -55.20 4.30 -15.49
C VAL A 770 -56.15 4.78 -16.57
N SER A 771 -57.42 4.35 -16.56
CA SER A 771 -58.37 4.77 -17.60
C SER A 771 -58.74 6.28 -17.56
N LEU A 772 -58.57 6.93 -16.40
CA LEU A 772 -58.83 8.36 -16.20
C LEU A 772 -57.63 9.18 -16.66
N LEU A 773 -56.42 8.68 -16.43
CA LEU A 773 -55.17 9.34 -16.80
C LEU A 773 -54.82 9.12 -18.28
N GLN A 774 -55.06 7.91 -18.80
CA GLN A 774 -54.67 7.48 -20.14
C GLN A 774 -55.49 8.15 -21.24
N THR A 775 -54.83 8.75 -22.22
CA THR A 775 -55.45 9.34 -23.41
C THR A 775 -55.97 8.28 -24.38
N ASN A 776 -56.62 8.71 -25.46
CA ASN A 776 -57.04 7.84 -26.56
C ASN A 776 -55.87 7.27 -27.39
N SER A 777 -54.68 7.89 -27.35
CA SER A 777 -53.46 7.33 -27.96
C SER A 777 -52.77 6.30 -27.06
N GLY A 778 -53.21 6.14 -25.81
CA GLY A 778 -52.62 5.22 -24.85
C GLY A 778 -51.59 5.87 -23.93
N GLU A 779 -51.47 7.20 -23.97
CA GLU A 779 -50.42 7.97 -23.28
C GLU A 779 -50.87 8.43 -21.89
N ILE A 780 -49.95 8.44 -20.92
CA ILE A 780 -50.10 9.05 -19.60
C ILE A 780 -48.89 9.95 -19.38
N ASP A 781 -49.14 11.22 -19.06
CA ASP A 781 -48.10 12.21 -18.82
C ASP A 781 -48.27 12.83 -17.43
N ILE A 782 -47.25 12.67 -16.58
CA ILE A 782 -47.30 13.06 -15.16
C ILE A 782 -46.06 13.87 -14.82
N ASN A 783 -46.27 15.10 -14.34
CA ASN A 783 -45.21 15.85 -13.67
C ASN A 783 -45.28 15.63 -12.14
N LEU A 784 -44.19 15.17 -11.54
CA LEU A 784 -44.00 15.04 -10.10
C LEU A 784 -42.90 16.00 -9.59
N PRO A 785 -43.23 17.26 -9.25
CA PRO A 785 -42.27 18.15 -8.62
C PRO A 785 -42.02 17.71 -7.17
N ILE A 786 -40.75 17.63 -6.78
CA ILE A 786 -40.30 17.26 -5.43
C ILE A 786 -39.34 18.32 -4.93
N GLN A 787 -39.58 18.80 -3.71
CA GLN A 787 -38.70 19.74 -3.04
C GLN A 787 -38.50 19.33 -1.59
N GLY A 788 -37.28 19.51 -1.06
CA GLY A 788 -37.02 19.40 0.36
C GLY A 788 -35.54 19.48 0.73
N ASN A 789 -35.27 19.54 2.02
CA ASN A 789 -33.92 19.66 2.56
C ASN A 789 -33.37 18.28 2.96
N LEU A 790 -32.20 17.91 2.44
CA LEU A 790 -31.55 16.62 2.72
C LEU A 790 -31.01 16.50 4.16
N ASN A 791 -30.87 17.60 4.88
CA ASN A 791 -30.44 17.59 6.29
C ASN A 791 -31.62 17.45 7.25
N ASP A 792 -32.86 17.51 6.76
CA ASP A 792 -34.05 17.27 7.57
C ASP A 792 -34.21 15.75 7.81
N PRO A 793 -34.14 15.27 9.07
CA PRO A 793 -34.27 13.84 9.38
C PRO A 793 -35.64 13.24 9.01
N ASP A 794 -36.69 14.07 8.89
CA ASP A 794 -38.02 13.64 8.46
C ASP A 794 -38.12 13.55 6.92
N PHE A 795 -37.21 14.19 6.19
CA PHE A 795 -37.21 14.17 4.72
C PHE A 795 -36.66 12.83 4.19
N LYS A 796 -37.57 11.93 3.82
CA LYS A 796 -37.26 10.67 3.15
C LYS A 796 -37.69 10.73 1.69
N TYR A 797 -36.75 10.98 0.78
CA TYR A 797 -36.98 11.12 -0.67
C TYR A 797 -37.97 10.08 -1.23
N GLY A 798 -37.77 8.79 -0.94
CA GLY A 798 -38.65 7.73 -1.43
C GLY A 798 -40.11 7.84 -0.96
N GLN A 799 -40.34 8.25 0.30
CA GLN A 799 -41.70 8.44 0.83
C GLN A 799 -42.39 9.64 0.15
N VAL A 800 -41.65 10.70 -0.16
CA VAL A 800 -42.17 11.88 -0.85
C VAL A 800 -42.60 11.52 -2.28
N VAL A 801 -41.76 10.78 -3.02
CA VAL A 801 -42.09 10.29 -4.37
C VAL A 801 -43.36 9.43 -4.34
N VAL A 802 -43.40 8.43 -3.46
CA VAL A 802 -44.56 7.52 -3.34
C VAL A 802 -45.82 8.31 -2.97
N SER A 803 -45.75 9.22 -2.00
CA SER A 803 -46.89 10.02 -1.57
C SER A 803 -47.42 10.93 -2.69
N ALA A 804 -46.53 11.53 -3.48
CA ALA A 804 -46.93 12.34 -4.63
C ALA A 804 -47.68 11.51 -5.68
N LEU A 805 -47.17 10.32 -6.02
CA LEU A 805 -47.81 9.40 -6.96
C LEU A 805 -49.17 8.90 -6.44
N VAL A 806 -49.24 8.49 -5.16
CA VAL A 806 -50.47 8.05 -4.50
C VAL A 806 -51.51 9.18 -4.49
N ASN A 807 -51.09 10.42 -4.23
CA ASN A 807 -51.99 11.57 -4.25
C ASN A 807 -52.58 11.82 -5.63
N ILE A 808 -51.80 11.67 -6.71
CA ILE A 808 -52.31 11.83 -8.08
C ILE A 808 -53.33 10.74 -8.42
N ILE A 809 -53.00 9.48 -8.10
CA ILE A 809 -53.92 8.34 -8.27
C ILE A 809 -55.21 8.56 -7.47
N THR A 810 -55.08 8.94 -6.19
CA THR A 810 -56.20 9.18 -5.29
C THR A 810 -57.07 10.34 -5.78
N LYS A 811 -56.48 11.45 -6.23
CA LYS A 811 -57.22 12.59 -6.81
C LYS A 811 -57.98 12.20 -8.07
N ALA A 812 -57.38 11.39 -8.94
CA ALA A 812 -58.05 10.89 -10.13
C ALA A 812 -59.31 10.08 -9.76
N ILE A 813 -59.21 9.19 -8.76
CA ILE A 813 -60.32 8.33 -8.32
C ILE A 813 -61.40 9.09 -7.54
N THR A 814 -60.99 9.99 -6.64
CA THR A 814 -61.90 10.69 -5.71
C THR A 814 -62.60 11.88 -6.37
N SER A 815 -62.07 12.43 -7.46
CA SER A 815 -62.67 13.58 -8.18
C SER A 815 -62.62 13.40 -9.71
N PRO A 816 -63.19 12.31 -10.25
CA PRO A 816 -63.03 11.94 -11.66
C PRO A 816 -63.68 12.95 -12.61
N PHE A 817 -64.78 13.62 -12.19
CA PHE A 817 -65.48 14.63 -12.98
C PHE A 817 -64.71 15.95 -13.09
N GLN A 818 -63.97 16.35 -12.04
CA GLN A 818 -63.10 17.53 -12.10
C GLN A 818 -61.92 17.27 -13.06
N LEU A 819 -61.33 16.08 -13.00
CA LEU A 819 -60.22 15.71 -13.89
C LEU A 819 -60.62 15.80 -15.37
N ILE A 820 -61.80 15.27 -15.73
CA ILE A 820 -62.29 15.36 -17.11
C ILE A 820 -62.83 16.76 -17.46
N ALA A 821 -63.33 17.55 -16.51
CA ALA A 821 -63.73 18.94 -16.75
C ALA A 821 -62.53 19.79 -17.17
N ASN A 822 -61.39 19.62 -16.51
CA ASN A 822 -60.14 20.30 -16.82
C ASN A 822 -59.66 20.03 -18.25
N LEU A 823 -59.90 18.81 -18.78
CA LEU A 823 -59.60 18.46 -20.18
C LEU A 823 -60.43 19.24 -21.19
N ALA A 824 -61.61 19.72 -20.78
CA ALA A 824 -62.48 20.59 -21.57
C ALA A 824 -62.25 22.10 -21.25
N GLY A 825 -61.22 22.44 -20.46
CA GLY A 825 -60.89 23.81 -20.07
C GLY A 825 -61.90 24.44 -19.11
N SER A 826 -62.54 23.63 -18.26
CA SER A 826 -63.63 24.05 -17.38
C SER A 826 -63.44 23.49 -15.96
N ASP A 827 -63.72 24.29 -14.94
CA ASP A 827 -63.79 23.84 -13.53
C ASP A 827 -65.22 23.41 -13.14
N ALA A 828 -66.13 23.29 -14.11
CA ALA A 828 -67.52 22.95 -13.84
C ALA A 828 -67.67 21.54 -13.27
N ASP A 829 -68.55 21.38 -12.28
CA ASP A 829 -68.94 20.06 -11.81
C ASP A 829 -69.78 19.35 -12.89
N LEU A 830 -69.17 18.33 -13.51
CA LEU A 830 -69.77 17.52 -14.56
C LEU A 830 -70.48 16.26 -14.03
N SER A 831 -70.53 16.06 -12.70
CA SER A 831 -71.15 14.89 -12.09
C SER A 831 -72.69 14.93 -12.13
N ALA A 832 -73.27 16.12 -12.29
CA ALA A 832 -74.70 16.36 -12.23
C ALA A 832 -75.17 17.34 -13.31
N LEU A 833 -76.29 17.03 -13.97
CA LEU A 833 -76.94 17.91 -14.95
C LEU A 833 -78.30 18.36 -14.44
N GLU A 834 -78.48 19.67 -14.26
CA GLU A 834 -79.71 20.26 -13.75
C GLU A 834 -80.80 20.44 -14.82
N PHE A 835 -82.04 20.20 -14.41
CA PHE A 835 -83.24 20.37 -15.20
C PHE A 835 -84.17 21.44 -14.60
N GLN A 836 -84.97 22.09 -15.44
CA GLN A 836 -86.06 22.94 -14.97
C GLN A 836 -87.08 22.10 -14.19
N THR A 837 -87.52 22.61 -13.04
CA THR A 837 -88.38 21.89 -12.11
C THR A 837 -89.69 21.42 -12.78
N GLY A 838 -90.07 20.17 -12.53
CA GLY A 838 -91.26 19.55 -13.11
C GLY A 838 -91.23 19.31 -14.63
N THR A 839 -90.07 19.47 -15.28
CA THR A 839 -89.90 19.23 -16.72
C THR A 839 -88.64 18.41 -17.03
N SER A 840 -88.54 17.92 -18.26
CA SER A 840 -87.32 17.32 -18.81
C SER A 840 -86.48 18.32 -19.62
N GLU A 841 -86.68 19.64 -19.47
CA GLU A 841 -85.84 20.66 -20.11
C GLU A 841 -84.57 20.93 -19.28
N LEU A 842 -83.40 20.90 -19.92
CA LEU A 842 -82.13 21.25 -19.25
C LEU A 842 -82.01 22.76 -19.08
N THR A 843 -81.31 23.18 -18.02
CA THR A 843 -80.86 24.56 -17.88
C THR A 843 -79.80 24.90 -18.94
N ALA A 844 -79.60 26.20 -19.22
CA ALA A 844 -78.57 26.65 -20.16
C ALA A 844 -77.14 26.24 -19.72
N ASP A 845 -76.88 26.25 -18.41
CA ASP A 845 -75.63 25.77 -17.81
C ASP A 845 -75.40 24.27 -18.07
N SER A 846 -76.42 23.44 -17.86
CA SER A 846 -76.32 21.99 -18.10
C SER A 846 -76.14 21.63 -19.58
N GLN A 847 -76.66 22.43 -20.51
CA GLN A 847 -76.38 22.25 -21.95
C GLN A 847 -74.88 22.46 -22.27
N GLN A 848 -74.22 23.43 -21.63
CA GLN A 848 -72.78 23.62 -21.75
C GLN A 848 -72.00 22.47 -21.10
N LYS A 849 -72.42 22.00 -19.92
CA LYS A 849 -71.83 20.83 -19.24
C LYS A 849 -71.88 19.56 -20.09
N ILE A 850 -72.97 19.31 -20.83
CA ILE A 850 -73.04 18.17 -21.78
C ILE A 850 -71.94 18.27 -22.85
N THR A 851 -71.73 19.46 -23.40
CA THR A 851 -70.72 19.67 -24.46
C THR A 851 -69.31 19.46 -23.92
N GLN A 852 -69.02 19.97 -22.73
CA GLN A 852 -67.74 19.79 -22.04
C GLN A 852 -67.49 18.31 -21.69
N LEU A 853 -68.50 17.65 -21.12
CA LEU A 853 -68.43 16.23 -20.78
C LEU A 853 -68.17 15.35 -22.00
N VAL A 854 -68.86 15.59 -23.12
CA VAL A 854 -68.64 14.82 -24.36
C VAL A 854 -67.26 15.10 -24.96
N THR A 855 -66.78 16.35 -24.90
CA THR A 855 -65.43 16.72 -25.34
C THR A 855 -64.37 15.95 -24.56
N ALA A 856 -64.50 15.90 -23.22
CA ALA A 856 -63.57 15.18 -22.37
C ALA A 856 -63.66 13.65 -22.55
N LEU A 857 -64.87 13.09 -22.66
CA LEU A 857 -65.07 11.65 -22.87
C LEU A 857 -64.58 11.17 -24.24
N LYS A 858 -64.49 12.04 -25.25
CA LYS A 858 -63.84 11.72 -26.54
C LYS A 858 -62.33 11.51 -26.38
N GLN A 859 -61.70 12.23 -25.45
CA GLN A 859 -60.28 12.06 -25.13
C GLN A 859 -59.99 10.86 -24.20
N ARG A 860 -61.03 10.23 -23.62
CA ARG A 860 -60.94 9.09 -22.70
C ARG A 860 -61.87 7.96 -23.11
N GLN A 861 -61.53 7.23 -24.18
CA GLN A 861 -62.44 6.25 -24.79
C GLN A 861 -62.75 5.02 -23.91
N ALA A 862 -61.84 4.67 -22.98
CA ALA A 862 -62.01 3.56 -22.05
C ALA A 862 -63.17 3.78 -21.06
N LEU A 863 -63.53 5.04 -20.78
CA LEU A 863 -64.59 5.37 -19.84
C LEU A 863 -65.98 5.10 -20.43
N LYS A 864 -66.84 4.51 -19.62
CA LYS A 864 -68.28 4.35 -19.89
C LYS A 864 -69.07 5.25 -18.96
N LEU A 865 -70.17 5.76 -19.48
CA LEU A 865 -71.05 6.68 -18.78
C LEU A 865 -72.33 5.96 -18.37
N SER A 866 -72.63 5.95 -17.09
CA SER A 866 -73.94 5.56 -16.57
C SER A 866 -74.76 6.81 -16.26
N VAL A 867 -75.95 6.90 -16.85
CA VAL A 867 -76.89 8.00 -16.66
C VAL A 867 -78.02 7.52 -15.74
N MET A 868 -78.29 8.27 -14.68
CA MET A 868 -79.38 8.00 -13.74
C MET A 868 -80.26 9.24 -13.59
N GLY A 869 -81.53 9.12 -13.95
CA GLY A 869 -82.52 10.15 -13.72
C GLY A 869 -82.92 10.25 -12.26
N GLN A 870 -83.05 11.48 -11.75
CA GLN A 870 -83.58 11.75 -10.42
C GLN A 870 -84.66 12.84 -10.47
N THR A 871 -85.54 12.78 -9.47
CA THR A 871 -86.56 13.80 -9.18
C THR A 871 -86.51 14.17 -7.72
N ASP A 872 -86.76 15.43 -7.41
CA ASP A 872 -86.73 15.97 -6.04
C ASP A 872 -88.10 16.55 -5.60
N ILE A 873 -88.21 16.93 -4.33
CA ILE A 873 -89.35 17.60 -3.70
C ILE A 873 -89.77 18.88 -4.45
N ALA A 874 -88.84 19.61 -5.06
CA ALA A 874 -89.18 20.76 -5.90
C ALA A 874 -89.98 20.35 -7.17
N ASP A 875 -89.68 19.18 -7.75
CA ASP A 875 -90.46 18.61 -8.85
C ASP A 875 -91.85 18.20 -8.39
N VAL A 876 -91.96 17.60 -7.20
CA VAL A 876 -93.26 17.24 -6.60
C VAL A 876 -94.15 18.48 -6.48
N THR A 877 -93.60 19.57 -5.95
CA THR A 877 -94.34 20.83 -5.76
C THR A 877 -94.76 21.43 -7.11
N THR A 878 -93.86 21.42 -8.09
CA THR A 878 -94.13 21.97 -9.43
C THR A 878 -95.16 21.12 -10.19
N LEU A 879 -95.05 19.80 -10.16
CA LEU A 879 -96.00 18.88 -10.81
C LEU A 879 -97.39 18.97 -10.18
N LYS A 880 -97.50 19.13 -8.86
CA LYS A 880 -98.77 19.40 -8.19
C LYS A 880 -99.36 20.77 -8.56
N SER A 881 -98.52 21.79 -8.73
CA SER A 881 -98.97 23.09 -9.23
C SER A 881 -99.49 22.97 -10.67
N GLN A 882 -98.79 22.24 -11.53
CA GLN A 882 -99.22 21.99 -12.90
C GLN A 882 -100.51 21.14 -12.97
N SER A 883 -100.66 20.13 -12.11
CA SER A 883 -101.88 19.33 -12.04
C SER A 883 -103.08 20.19 -11.62
N TRP A 884 -102.88 21.07 -10.64
CA TRP A 884 -103.88 22.06 -10.24
C TRP A 884 -104.26 22.97 -11.41
N ARG A 885 -103.29 23.53 -12.13
CA ARG A 885 -103.57 24.37 -13.31
C ARG A 885 -104.37 23.63 -14.37
N ARG A 886 -103.99 22.41 -14.73
CA ARG A 886 -104.74 21.57 -15.68
C ARG A 886 -106.15 21.26 -15.19
N TYR A 887 -106.33 21.04 -13.89
CA TYR A 887 -107.65 20.84 -13.30
C TYR A 887 -108.51 22.10 -13.47
N VAL A 888 -107.98 23.28 -13.15
CA VAL A 888 -108.68 24.57 -13.32
C VAL A 888 -109.02 24.83 -14.80
N ASP A 889 -108.07 24.61 -15.71
CA ASP A 889 -108.26 24.75 -17.15
C ASP A 889 -109.32 23.77 -17.68
N SER A 890 -109.37 22.53 -17.17
CA SER A 890 -110.40 21.54 -17.54
C SER A 890 -111.82 21.96 -17.15
N GLN A 891 -111.94 22.82 -16.14
CA GLN A 891 -113.21 23.44 -15.74
C GLN A 891 -113.54 24.68 -16.59
N GLY A 892 -112.70 25.02 -17.57
CA GLY A 892 -112.86 26.22 -18.42
C GLY A 892 -112.70 27.52 -17.65
N ILE A 893 -111.96 27.52 -16.53
CA ILE A 893 -111.76 28.68 -15.67
C ILE A 893 -110.36 29.26 -15.93
N THR A 894 -110.28 30.55 -16.20
CA THR A 894 -108.99 31.25 -16.31
C THR A 894 -108.43 31.53 -14.92
N ILE A 895 -107.17 31.15 -14.69
CA ILE A 895 -106.43 31.44 -13.46
C ILE A 895 -106.10 32.93 -13.42
N ASP A 896 -106.92 33.68 -12.69
CA ASP A 896 -106.76 35.11 -12.44
C ASP A 896 -107.20 35.39 -11.00
N PRO A 897 -106.35 36.01 -10.15
CA PRO A 897 -106.69 36.36 -8.77
C PRO A 897 -107.92 37.27 -8.62
N GLN A 898 -108.42 37.85 -9.70
CA GLN A 898 -109.64 38.67 -9.73
C GLN A 898 -110.85 37.94 -10.34
N ASN A 899 -110.67 36.73 -10.90
CA ASN A 899 -111.74 35.96 -11.49
C ASN A 899 -112.61 35.30 -10.40
N PRO A 900 -113.89 35.69 -10.23
CA PRO A 900 -114.74 35.16 -9.16
C PRO A 900 -114.97 33.65 -9.27
N LYS A 901 -114.90 33.07 -10.48
CA LYS A 901 -114.96 31.61 -10.66
C LYS A 901 -113.72 30.90 -10.13
N TYR A 902 -112.55 31.52 -10.26
CA TYR A 902 -111.31 30.99 -9.73
C TYR A 902 -111.25 31.08 -8.20
N LEU A 903 -111.70 32.20 -7.63
CA LEU A 903 -111.79 32.39 -6.17
C LEU A 903 -112.78 31.41 -5.52
N ALA A 904 -113.92 31.14 -6.19
CA ALA A 904 -114.87 30.12 -5.75
C ALA A 904 -114.30 28.71 -5.81
N LEU A 905 -113.56 28.38 -6.88
CA LEU A 905 -112.93 27.07 -7.05
C LEU A 905 -111.81 26.84 -6.01
N LEU A 906 -111.00 27.87 -5.72
CA LEU A 906 -109.97 27.83 -4.67
C LEU A 906 -110.60 27.62 -3.28
N ALA A 907 -111.67 28.33 -2.96
CA ALA A 907 -112.40 28.16 -1.70
C ALA A 907 -112.99 26.74 -1.55
N GLN A 908 -113.59 26.23 -2.63
CA GLN A 908 -114.18 24.89 -2.68
C GLN A 908 -113.14 23.79 -2.46
N GLN A 909 -111.99 23.91 -3.14
CA GLN A 909 -110.96 22.87 -3.12
C GLN A 909 -110.09 22.94 -1.87
N SER A 910 -109.86 24.14 -1.31
CA SER A 910 -109.14 24.30 -0.04
C SER A 910 -109.97 24.02 1.20
N GLY A 911 -111.31 24.07 1.09
CA GLY A 911 -112.24 24.00 2.23
C GLY A 911 -112.29 25.27 3.09
N GLN A 912 -111.79 26.40 2.58
CA GLN A 912 -111.73 27.70 3.27
C GLN A 912 -112.65 28.75 2.62
N PRO A 913 -113.05 29.82 3.33
CA PRO A 913 -113.88 30.89 2.76
C PRO A 913 -113.21 31.60 1.57
N GLN A 914 -114.01 32.21 0.69
CA GLN A 914 -113.50 32.90 -0.50
C GLN A 914 -112.49 34.01 -0.12
N PRO A 915 -111.32 34.03 -0.78
CA PRO A 915 -110.28 35.01 -0.48
C PRO A 915 -110.71 36.41 -0.91
N THR A 916 -110.48 37.39 -0.04
CA THR A 916 -110.85 38.81 -0.28
C THR A 916 -109.65 39.67 -0.69
N GLY A 917 -108.42 39.15 -0.59
CA GLY A 917 -107.20 39.86 -0.98
C GLY A 917 -106.15 38.94 -1.60
N LEU A 918 -105.29 39.51 -2.46
CA LEU A 918 -104.27 38.81 -3.24
C LEU A 918 -103.41 37.83 -2.42
N LYS A 919 -103.04 38.21 -1.18
CA LYS A 919 -102.24 37.33 -0.31
C LYS A 919 -103.01 36.07 0.10
N GLN A 920 -104.31 36.18 0.42
CA GLN A 920 -105.16 35.02 0.73
C GLN A 920 -105.39 34.14 -0.51
N VAL A 921 -105.47 34.73 -1.71
CA VAL A 921 -105.56 33.96 -2.96
C VAL A 921 -104.33 33.07 -3.11
N TYR A 922 -103.13 33.65 -2.93
CA TYR A 922 -101.88 32.92 -3.02
C TYR A 922 -101.75 31.84 -1.93
N ASP A 923 -102.08 32.16 -0.67
CA ASP A 923 -102.00 31.21 0.45
C ASP A 923 -102.96 30.03 0.24
N LEU A 924 -104.19 30.28 -0.22
CA LEU A 924 -105.16 29.23 -0.54
C LEU A 924 -104.72 28.40 -1.75
N GLU A 925 -104.17 29.02 -2.78
CA GLU A 925 -103.61 28.32 -3.93
C GLU A 925 -102.50 27.34 -3.51
N GLN A 926 -101.62 27.74 -2.58
CA GLN A 926 -100.61 26.85 -2.02
C GLN A 926 -101.20 25.68 -1.20
N VAL A 927 -102.28 25.92 -0.45
CA VAL A 927 -103.00 24.86 0.28
C VAL A 927 -103.56 23.82 -0.68
N VAL A 928 -104.22 24.27 -1.75
CA VAL A 928 -104.82 23.38 -2.76
C VAL A 928 -103.74 22.62 -3.52
N ILE A 929 -102.64 23.27 -3.90
CA ILE A 929 -101.49 22.62 -4.54
C ILE A 929 -100.90 21.53 -3.63
N LYS A 930 -100.77 21.78 -2.32
CA LYS A 930 -100.28 20.76 -1.37
C LYS A 930 -101.21 19.55 -1.26
N GLN A 931 -102.52 19.76 -1.33
CA GLN A 931 -103.56 18.72 -1.26
C GLN A 931 -103.66 17.86 -2.53
N GLN A 932 -103.09 18.30 -3.67
CA GLN A 932 -103.03 17.47 -4.88
C GLN A 932 -102.31 16.14 -4.61
N THR A 933 -102.92 15.04 -5.02
CA THR A 933 -102.29 13.71 -5.03
C THR A 933 -101.47 13.56 -6.31
N LEU A 934 -100.20 13.21 -6.18
CA LEU A 934 -99.32 12.96 -7.32
C LEU A 934 -99.17 11.45 -7.51
N ALA A 935 -99.46 10.94 -8.71
CA ALA A 935 -99.23 9.53 -9.02
C ALA A 935 -97.72 9.23 -8.93
N PRO A 936 -97.29 8.17 -8.22
CA PRO A 936 -95.86 7.81 -8.11
C PRO A 936 -95.18 7.62 -9.48
N GLU A 937 -95.95 7.16 -10.47
CA GLU A 937 -95.54 6.95 -11.86
C GLU A 937 -95.11 8.24 -12.57
N LEU A 938 -95.62 9.41 -12.16
CA LEU A 938 -95.27 10.71 -12.77
C LEU A 938 -93.84 11.15 -12.43
N LEU A 939 -93.38 10.86 -11.22
CA LEU A 939 -91.98 11.13 -10.83
C LEU A 939 -91.05 10.12 -11.48
N ALA A 940 -91.45 8.85 -11.53
CA ALA A 940 -90.68 7.79 -12.19
C ALA A 940 -90.51 8.06 -13.69
N SER A 941 -91.60 8.45 -14.37
CA SER A 941 -91.57 8.84 -15.78
C SER A 941 -90.79 10.13 -16.01
N LEU A 942 -90.92 11.16 -15.16
CA LEU A 942 -90.10 12.38 -15.29
C LEU A 942 -88.61 12.09 -15.14
N ALA A 943 -88.21 11.29 -14.14
CA ALA A 943 -86.84 10.86 -13.96
C ALA A 943 -86.33 10.06 -15.18
N GLN A 944 -87.14 9.13 -15.69
CA GLN A 944 -86.82 8.34 -16.88
C GLN A 944 -86.72 9.21 -18.15
N GLU A 945 -87.61 10.18 -18.34
CA GLU A 945 -87.59 11.13 -19.45
C GLU A 945 -86.33 12.00 -19.42
N ARG A 946 -85.94 12.51 -18.24
CA ARG A 946 -84.68 13.27 -18.06
C ARG A 946 -83.47 12.42 -18.42
N ALA A 947 -83.43 11.17 -17.98
CA ALA A 947 -82.34 10.26 -18.31
C ALA A 947 -82.28 9.94 -19.81
N LEU A 948 -83.43 9.65 -20.45
CA LEU A 948 -83.53 9.38 -21.89
C LEU A 948 -83.15 10.61 -22.73
N LYS A 949 -83.57 11.80 -22.31
CA LYS A 949 -83.23 13.05 -22.97
C LYS A 949 -81.75 13.38 -22.83
N THR A 950 -81.18 13.17 -21.65
CA THR A 950 -79.72 13.27 -21.44
C THR A 950 -78.97 12.32 -22.36
N ARG A 951 -79.37 11.04 -22.41
CA ARG A 951 -78.80 10.04 -23.32
C ARG A 951 -78.85 10.50 -24.77
N LYS A 952 -80.00 10.99 -25.23
CA LYS A 952 -80.16 11.50 -26.59
C LYS A 952 -79.20 12.66 -26.87
N LEU A 953 -79.13 13.64 -25.97
CA LEU A 953 -78.26 14.81 -26.12
C LEU A 953 -76.77 14.44 -26.12
N LEU A 954 -76.36 13.46 -25.31
CA LEU A 954 -74.99 12.93 -25.32
C LEU A 954 -74.65 12.26 -26.67
N ILE A 955 -75.59 11.52 -27.25
CA ILE A 955 -75.44 10.90 -28.57
C ILE A 955 -75.38 11.97 -29.66
N ASP A 956 -76.29 12.94 -29.63
CA ASP A 956 -76.35 14.05 -30.61
C ASP A 956 -75.09 14.93 -30.56
N ALA A 957 -74.48 15.09 -29.38
CA ALA A 957 -73.17 15.75 -29.19
C ALA A 957 -71.97 14.88 -29.65
N GLY A 958 -72.21 13.64 -30.07
CA GLY A 958 -71.24 12.75 -30.70
C GLY A 958 -70.57 11.74 -29.76
N LEU A 959 -71.20 11.35 -28.65
CA LEU A 959 -70.76 10.21 -27.83
C LEU A 959 -71.38 8.91 -28.36
N THR A 960 -70.55 7.87 -28.55
CA THR A 960 -71.02 6.59 -29.10
C THR A 960 -72.03 5.91 -28.18
N GLU A 961 -73.14 5.44 -28.73
CA GLU A 961 -74.25 4.81 -27.99
C GLU A 961 -73.79 3.65 -27.08
N LYS A 962 -72.83 2.83 -27.53
CA LYS A 962 -72.25 1.71 -26.77
C LYS A 962 -71.54 2.12 -25.47
N ARG A 963 -71.26 3.42 -25.29
CA ARG A 963 -70.58 3.97 -24.11
C ARG A 963 -71.56 4.57 -23.08
N ILE A 964 -72.86 4.60 -23.38
CA ILE A 964 -73.89 5.17 -22.50
C ILE A 964 -74.79 4.05 -21.98
N PHE A 965 -74.81 3.90 -20.67
CA PHE A 965 -75.61 2.93 -19.95
C PHE A 965 -76.66 3.66 -19.12
N MET A 966 -77.85 3.08 -19.05
CA MET A 966 -78.95 3.62 -18.26
C MET A 966 -79.01 2.86 -16.95
N LYS A 967 -79.05 3.58 -15.82
CA LYS A 967 -79.37 3.00 -14.52
C LYS A 967 -80.83 3.26 -14.16
N ALA A 968 -81.39 2.40 -13.31
CA ALA A 968 -82.72 2.59 -12.78
C ALA A 968 -82.82 3.96 -12.08
N SER A 969 -83.85 4.73 -12.43
CA SER A 969 -84.11 6.05 -11.86
C SER A 969 -84.38 5.96 -10.36
N ALA A 970 -83.88 6.93 -9.59
CA ALA A 970 -84.13 7.01 -8.15
C ALA A 970 -85.28 7.99 -7.85
N LEU A 971 -86.19 7.58 -6.97
CA LEU A 971 -87.36 8.36 -6.55
C LEU A 971 -87.17 8.82 -5.10
N ASN A 972 -87.15 10.14 -4.85
CA ASN A 972 -87.15 10.76 -3.52
C ASN A 972 -86.04 10.28 -2.56
N GLN A 973 -84.79 10.21 -3.00
CA GLN A 973 -83.65 10.12 -2.07
C GLN A 973 -82.86 11.43 -2.08
N PRO A 974 -82.61 12.06 -0.91
CA PRO A 974 -81.52 13.01 -0.81
C PRO A 974 -80.22 12.21 -1.02
N SER A 975 -79.60 12.39 -2.18
CA SER A 975 -78.20 12.01 -2.36
C SER A 975 -77.37 13.09 -1.66
N ASP A 976 -76.51 12.69 -0.74
CA ASP A 976 -75.60 13.60 -0.01
C ASP A 976 -74.60 14.36 -0.92
N SER A 977 -74.62 14.15 -2.24
CA SER A 977 -73.62 14.68 -3.17
C SER A 977 -74.17 15.22 -4.49
N SER A 978 -75.48 15.47 -4.64
CA SER A 978 -76.00 16.03 -5.90
C SER A 978 -77.08 17.09 -5.66
N PRO A 979 -77.08 18.20 -6.42
CA PRO A 979 -78.05 19.27 -6.26
C PRO A 979 -79.48 18.80 -6.59
N PRO A 980 -80.50 19.36 -5.91
CA PRO A 980 -81.89 18.99 -6.13
C PRO A 980 -82.31 19.30 -7.59
N ASN A 981 -82.92 18.32 -8.27
CA ASN A 981 -83.35 18.32 -9.70
C ASN A 981 -82.28 17.98 -10.76
N ALA A 982 -81.24 17.20 -10.42
CA ALA A 982 -80.21 16.81 -11.37
C ALA A 982 -80.29 15.35 -11.86
N VAL A 983 -79.71 15.08 -13.04
CA VAL A 983 -79.37 13.71 -13.49
C VAL A 983 -77.97 13.40 -12.96
N GLY A 984 -77.87 12.32 -12.17
CA GLY A 984 -76.61 11.81 -11.65
C GLY A 984 -75.86 11.03 -12.74
N ILE A 985 -74.60 11.38 -12.95
CA ILE A 985 -73.72 10.72 -13.90
C ILE A 985 -72.71 9.89 -13.10
N LYS A 986 -72.57 8.62 -13.44
CA LYS A 986 -71.53 7.76 -12.87
C LYS A 986 -70.60 7.26 -13.96
N LEU A 987 -69.31 7.48 -13.78
CA LEU A 987 -68.28 6.90 -14.65
C LEU A 987 -67.98 5.48 -14.19
N GLU A 988 -67.99 4.54 -15.13
CA GLU A 988 -67.62 3.16 -14.89
C GLU A 988 -66.62 2.72 -15.94
N ILE A 989 -65.70 1.85 -15.53
CA ILE A 989 -64.72 1.23 -16.40
C ILE A 989 -65.03 -0.25 -16.41
N LYS A 990 -64.84 -0.82 -17.59
CA LYS A 990 -65.04 -2.25 -17.82
C LYS A 990 -63.78 -2.82 -18.38
#